data_AF-A0A5Q4BRM8-F1
#
_entry.id   AF-A0A5Q4BRM8-F1
#
_cell.length_a   1.000
_cell.length_b   1.000
_cell.length_c   1.000
_cell.angle_alpha   90.00
_cell.angle_beta   90.00
_cell.angle_gamma   90.00
#
_symmetry.space_group_name_H-M   'P 1'
#
loop_
_entity.id
_entity.type
_entity.pdbx_description
1 polymer ?
#
loop_
_entity_poly.entity_id
_entity_poly.type
_entity_poly.pdbx_seq_one_letter_code
_entity_poly.pdbx_strand_id
1 'polypeptide(L)'
;MSTNAQPVKLSLPLEYQQSLFQELRNEDELVVLARGLGLMRLVTNLLHSYDAAGNNLIILVGADDRENNWIGEALAEHAAISMSPNARGLAVVNTDFTSVGAREKMYTRGGIFSVTSRILVVDLLTNLLDTEKVTGLIVLHADRVVATSLEAFILRIYRQKNKAGFLKAFADNPDPFSTGFSPLTTMMRNLFLRKASLWPRFHVTVAQSLEGKKTAEVIELNISMSQAMRDIQNAILECVEVSIHELKKGNTGLEMEDWNLDSALHKNFDVIIRRQLDPNWHRVSWKTRQIVNDLSVLRGMLQSVLTLDAVSFLQHLDTIHAAHSPPPGSTRQNQSPWLFLDAAQTIFETARRRVYSASSKAAIADANIDSLRPVLEEQPKWAWLADVLTEIDNSMHFDPPVRDDSNGTILIMCGDTNTCRQLRDYLQTMHFKPKVEKSPAEEDEEDEDQPTAAFMMRRKLRNYLRWKKEFAQVNATLFSENQKALNGATDRSGQRLRGKAPSNKRRRMRGGGAAGTSLGRADNGSILQFFERPAEVEDLMAEVQITEEEAEQKPEIITDPLENMEDYYQLYEMQDLVAIHAYDGDQDEHVLEEVKPRYIVMYEPDAAFIRRVEVYRSSHNDRNVRVYFMYYGESVEEQRYLSSVRREKDAFTKLIKERASMSLVMTVDPHGAEDPQEAFLRTINTRIAGGGRLAATAQPPRVVVDVREFRSSLPSLLHGRSMVVVPCMLTVGDYILSPNICVERKSISDLISSFKDGRLYAQCESMFQHYKSPMLLIEFDQNKSFTLEPFADLSGSLNSIAPTNVSSDLQSKLVLLTLAFPKLRIIWSSSPYQTAEIFESLKSQEDEPDPIAAVRAGLDKDMKAEDQAFNLEPQEMLGSVPGVKPKNIMRLVLATENLREIANLSEPELEPMVD
;
A
#
# COMPACT_ATOMS: atom_id res chain seq x y z
N MET A 1 37.90 14.98 38.05
CA MET A 1 37.84 16.46 37.99
C MET A 1 37.72 16.82 36.51
N SER A 2 36.70 17.47 35.97
CA SER A 2 35.43 18.05 36.48
C SER A 2 34.55 18.33 35.23
N THR A 3 33.21 18.48 35.24
CA THR A 3 32.16 18.55 36.29
C THR A 3 30.79 18.29 35.62
N ASN A 4 29.75 17.95 36.39
CA ASN A 4 28.33 18.14 36.05
C ASN A 4 27.90 17.87 34.59
N ALA A 5 27.97 16.62 34.12
CA ALA A 5 26.99 16.20 33.12
C ALA A 5 25.63 16.18 33.83
N GLN A 6 24.68 17.04 33.41
CA GLN A 6 23.31 16.96 33.92
C GLN A 6 22.75 15.57 33.57
N PRO A 7 21.97 14.93 34.45
CA PRO A 7 21.33 13.67 34.10
C PRO A 7 20.43 13.90 32.89
N VAL A 8 20.64 13.11 31.83
CA VAL A 8 19.81 13.17 30.62
C VAL A 8 18.37 12.89 31.05
N LYS A 9 17.49 13.89 30.90
CA LYS A 9 16.07 13.74 31.20
C LYS A 9 15.43 12.91 30.11
N LEU A 10 14.88 11.76 30.49
CA LEU A 10 14.16 10.87 29.57
C LEU A 10 12.65 11.11 29.74
N SER A 11 11.93 11.21 28.62
CA SER A 11 10.48 11.39 28.53
C SER A 11 9.73 10.05 28.61
N LEU A 12 10.15 9.17 29.53
CA LEU A 12 9.60 7.82 29.72
C LEU A 12 8.86 7.70 31.07
N PRO A 13 7.58 8.10 31.15
CA PRO A 13 6.82 8.14 32.40
C PRO A 13 6.37 6.76 32.92
N LEU A 14 6.34 5.73 32.07
CA LEU A 14 5.79 4.41 32.42
C LEU A 14 6.88 3.41 32.81
N GLU A 15 6.62 2.58 33.81
CA GLU A 15 7.61 1.63 34.38
C GLU A 15 8.09 0.61 33.35
N TYR A 16 7.20 0.07 32.51
CA TYR A 16 7.60 -0.84 31.43
C TYR A 16 8.57 -0.19 30.43
N GLN A 17 8.37 1.11 30.12
CA GLN A 17 9.24 1.86 29.21
C GLN A 17 10.63 2.07 29.83
N GLN A 18 10.68 2.40 31.12
CA GLN A 18 11.94 2.57 31.86
C GLN A 18 12.72 1.26 31.98
N SER A 19 12.03 0.15 32.25
CA SER A 19 12.62 -1.20 32.32
C SER A 19 13.22 -1.62 30.96
N LEU A 20 12.44 -1.49 29.89
CA LEU A 20 12.88 -1.78 28.52
C LEU A 20 14.03 -0.86 28.06
N PHE A 21 14.00 0.43 28.41
CA PHE A 21 15.11 1.34 28.14
C PHE A 21 16.42 0.92 28.83
N GLN A 22 16.34 0.44 30.09
CA GLN A 22 17.51 -0.08 30.81
C GLN A 22 18.03 -1.38 30.19
N GLU A 23 17.14 -2.27 29.74
CA GLU A 23 17.49 -3.49 29.01
C GLU A 23 18.25 -3.14 27.70
N LEU A 24 17.66 -2.27 26.87
CA LEU A 24 18.22 -1.78 25.62
C LEU A 24 19.57 -1.06 25.77
N ARG A 25 19.80 -0.36 26.89
CA ARG A 25 21.07 0.35 27.11
C ARG A 25 22.23 -0.61 27.42
N ASN A 26 21.93 -1.79 27.98
CA ASN A 26 22.91 -2.77 28.42
C ASN A 26 23.22 -3.84 27.36
N GLU A 27 22.21 -4.31 26.62
CA GLU A 27 22.33 -5.48 25.74
C GLU A 27 21.89 -5.22 24.29
N ASP A 28 22.44 -6.00 23.36
CA ASP A 28 22.07 -6.00 21.93
C ASP A 28 20.95 -7.02 21.68
N GLU A 29 19.76 -6.51 21.36
CA GLU A 29 18.55 -7.32 21.24
C GLU A 29 17.58 -6.83 20.15
N LEU A 30 16.69 -7.75 19.77
CA LEU A 30 15.52 -7.49 18.96
C LEU A 30 14.34 -7.21 19.91
N VAL A 31 13.76 -6.01 19.84
CA VAL A 31 12.55 -5.66 20.59
C VAL A 31 11.34 -5.80 19.67
N VAL A 32 10.41 -6.66 20.05
CA VAL A 32 9.08 -6.76 19.42
C VAL A 32 8.04 -6.26 20.41
N LEU A 33 7.55 -5.04 20.18
CA LEU A 33 6.56 -4.36 21.01
C LEU A 33 5.17 -4.50 20.38
N ALA A 34 4.11 -4.61 21.18
CA ALA A 34 2.75 -4.53 20.62
C ALA A 34 2.47 -3.12 20.08
N ARG A 35 1.92 -3.03 18.86
CA ARG A 35 1.53 -1.77 18.22
C ARG A 35 0.64 -0.93 19.13
N GLY A 36 0.93 0.38 19.22
CA GLY A 36 0.23 1.33 20.11
C GLY A 36 0.85 1.50 21.51
N LEU A 37 1.91 0.76 21.88
CA LEU A 37 2.58 0.92 23.18
C LEU A 37 3.74 1.95 23.20
N GLY A 38 3.86 2.80 22.17
CA GLY A 38 4.85 3.89 22.10
C GLY A 38 6.26 3.44 21.68
N LEU A 39 6.40 2.75 20.55
CA LEU A 39 7.72 2.32 20.03
C LEU A 39 8.62 3.52 19.73
N MET A 40 8.08 4.55 19.06
CA MET A 40 8.86 5.73 18.67
C MET A 40 9.35 6.53 19.88
N ARG A 41 8.56 6.66 20.96
CA ARG A 41 9.03 7.24 22.25
C ARG A 41 10.28 6.53 22.80
N LEU A 42 10.36 5.20 22.68
CA LEU A 42 11.54 4.44 23.14
C LEU A 42 12.76 4.68 22.24
N VAL A 43 12.56 4.67 20.91
CA VAL A 43 13.63 4.91 19.93
C VAL A 43 14.20 6.32 20.06
N THR A 44 13.35 7.35 20.18
CA THR A 44 13.78 8.76 20.33
C THR A 44 14.52 8.99 21.63
N ASN A 45 14.05 8.46 22.75
CA ASN A 45 14.77 8.53 24.04
C ASN A 45 16.11 7.80 24.00
N LEU A 46 16.17 6.63 23.36
CA LEU A 46 17.40 5.87 23.19
C LEU A 46 18.41 6.67 22.36
N LEU A 47 18.00 7.20 21.21
CA LEU A 47 18.81 8.08 20.37
C LEU A 47 19.28 9.32 21.13
N HIS A 48 18.39 10.02 21.84
CA HIS A 48 18.73 11.19 22.66
C HIS A 48 19.81 10.87 23.71
N SER A 49 19.72 9.70 24.36
CA SER A 49 20.71 9.25 25.34
C SER A 49 22.11 8.96 24.76
N TYR A 50 22.24 8.86 23.43
CA TYR A 50 23.52 8.80 22.74
C TYR A 50 23.92 10.17 22.14
N ASP A 51 22.98 10.98 21.66
CA ASP A 51 23.29 12.33 21.12
C ASP A 51 23.77 13.29 22.21
N ALA A 52 23.15 13.26 23.39
CA ALA A 52 23.57 14.05 24.56
C ALA A 52 25.02 13.74 25.00
N ALA A 53 25.54 12.56 24.68
CA ALA A 53 26.94 12.18 24.94
C ALA A 53 27.93 12.72 23.87
N GLY A 54 27.44 13.23 22.73
CA GLY A 54 28.17 14.06 21.77
C GLY A 54 29.25 13.40 20.89
N ASN A 55 29.79 12.26 21.32
CA ASN A 55 30.95 11.58 20.71
C ASN A 55 30.59 10.27 19.99
N ASN A 56 29.33 10.11 19.56
CA ASN A 56 28.83 8.89 18.96
C ASN A 56 28.55 9.09 17.45
N LEU A 57 28.76 8.03 16.67
CA LEU A 57 28.33 7.91 15.28
C LEU A 57 27.30 6.78 15.22
N ILE A 58 26.01 7.14 15.11
CA ILE A 58 24.90 6.18 15.07
C ILE A 58 24.17 6.29 13.76
N ILE A 59 23.80 5.14 13.21
CA ILE A 59 23.11 5.03 11.94
C ILE A 59 21.76 4.39 12.17
N LEU A 60 20.71 5.11 11.78
CA LEU A 60 19.33 4.64 11.74
C LEU A 60 19.06 4.08 10.34
N VAL A 61 18.57 2.85 10.27
CA VAL A 61 18.30 2.11 9.04
C VAL A 61 16.83 1.70 9.00
N GLY A 62 16.19 1.88 7.85
CA GLY A 62 14.80 1.48 7.62
C GLY A 62 13.74 2.45 8.10
N ALA A 63 14.10 3.68 8.49
CA ALA A 63 13.14 4.72 8.89
C ALA A 63 12.46 5.36 7.66
N ASP A 64 11.13 5.36 7.63
CA ASP A 64 10.31 6.01 6.60
C ASP A 64 10.35 7.56 6.77
N ASP A 65 10.09 8.35 5.71
CA ASP A 65 10.24 9.82 5.76
C ASP A 65 9.40 10.50 6.87
N ARG A 66 8.21 9.97 7.17
CA ARG A 66 7.37 10.43 8.28
C ARG A 66 8.01 10.17 9.65
N GLU A 67 8.70 9.03 9.80
CA GLU A 67 9.41 8.66 11.03
C GLU A 67 10.68 9.49 11.19
N ASN A 68 11.35 9.83 10.08
CA ASN A 68 12.50 10.74 10.10
C ASN A 68 12.11 12.13 10.61
N ASN A 69 10.96 12.67 10.19
CA ASN A 69 10.44 13.94 10.71
C ASN A 69 10.12 13.84 12.20
N TRP A 70 9.34 12.83 12.61
CA TRP A 70 9.00 12.58 14.02
C TRP A 70 10.25 12.48 14.91
N ILE A 71 11.24 11.68 14.50
CA ILE A 71 12.47 11.48 15.28
C ILE A 71 13.29 12.77 15.30
N GLY A 72 13.31 13.56 14.22
CA GLY A 72 13.96 14.87 14.17
C GLY A 72 13.35 15.87 15.17
N GLU A 73 12.02 16.00 15.17
CA GLU A 73 11.26 16.89 16.05
C GLU A 73 11.41 16.48 17.52
N ALA A 74 11.15 15.21 17.84
CA ALA A 74 11.28 14.70 19.20
C ALA A 74 12.71 14.81 19.75
N LEU A 75 13.75 14.59 18.92
CA LEU A 75 15.14 14.80 19.35
C LEU A 75 15.45 16.28 19.62
N ALA A 76 14.89 17.21 18.84
CA ALA A 76 15.04 18.65 19.08
C ALA A 76 14.33 19.08 20.38
N GLU A 77 13.12 18.59 20.62
CA GLU A 77 12.37 18.83 21.86
C GLU A 77 13.14 18.28 23.08
N HIS A 78 13.61 17.03 23.03
CA HIS A 78 14.36 16.43 24.13
C HIS A 78 15.73 17.10 24.35
N ALA A 79 16.40 17.58 23.29
CA ALA A 79 17.60 18.40 23.41
C ALA A 79 17.33 19.74 24.12
N ALA A 80 16.19 20.37 23.87
CA ALA A 80 15.76 21.59 24.57
C ALA A 80 15.42 21.31 26.05
N ILE A 81 14.63 20.27 26.35
CA ILE A 81 14.21 19.90 27.72
C ILE A 81 15.41 19.50 28.61
N SER A 82 16.37 18.78 28.03
CA SER A 82 17.60 18.35 28.68
C SER A 82 18.68 19.44 28.75
N MET A 83 18.55 20.52 27.97
CA MET A 83 19.57 21.57 27.79
C MET A 83 20.95 20.98 27.40
N SER A 84 20.95 19.94 26.56
CA SER A 84 22.15 19.18 26.19
C SER A 84 23.02 19.93 25.16
N PRO A 85 24.17 20.52 25.52
CA PRO A 85 24.92 21.42 24.63
C PRO A 85 25.66 20.68 23.49
N ASN A 86 25.81 19.36 23.61
CA ASN A 86 26.50 18.52 22.63
C ASN A 86 25.57 17.81 21.66
N ALA A 87 24.25 17.87 21.90
CA ALA A 87 23.24 17.27 21.04
C ALA A 87 23.23 17.95 19.66
N ARG A 88 23.13 17.16 18.60
CA ARG A 88 23.20 17.61 17.21
C ARG A 88 21.91 17.36 16.44
N GLY A 89 20.99 16.57 17.01
CA GLY A 89 19.76 16.14 16.34
C GLY A 89 20.00 15.10 15.25
N LEU A 90 18.94 14.81 14.50
CA LEU A 90 18.98 13.88 13.37
C LEU A 90 19.46 14.58 12.09
N ALA A 91 20.40 13.96 11.37
CA ALA A 91 20.72 14.34 10.00
C ALA A 91 20.18 13.29 9.02
N VAL A 92 19.27 13.70 8.13
CA VAL A 92 18.68 12.84 7.09
C VAL A 92 19.51 12.90 5.82
N VAL A 93 19.85 11.74 5.25
CA VAL A 93 20.75 11.61 4.10
C VAL A 93 20.00 11.02 2.90
N ASN A 94 19.52 11.92 2.03
CA ASN A 94 18.78 11.58 0.81
C ASN A 94 19.60 11.85 -0.46
N THR A 95 19.24 11.18 -1.56
CA THR A 95 19.96 11.26 -2.85
C THR A 95 20.01 12.66 -3.43
N ASP A 96 18.96 13.44 -3.21
CA ASP A 96 18.67 14.63 -4.03
C ASP A 96 19.31 15.89 -3.44
N PHE A 97 19.67 15.86 -2.14
CA PHE A 97 20.17 17.00 -1.38
C PHE A 97 21.60 16.82 -0.86
N THR A 98 22.20 15.61 -0.91
CA THR A 98 23.52 15.33 -0.32
C THR A 98 24.55 14.79 -1.33
N SER A 99 25.53 15.62 -1.68
CA SER A 99 26.68 15.20 -2.49
C SER A 99 27.64 14.32 -1.71
N VAL A 100 28.38 13.45 -2.40
CA VAL A 100 29.32 12.48 -1.79
C VAL A 100 30.33 13.16 -0.85
N GLY A 101 30.93 14.27 -1.28
CA GLY A 101 31.88 15.05 -0.46
C GLY A 101 31.23 15.86 0.67
N ALA A 102 29.91 16.04 0.66
CA ALA A 102 29.17 16.54 1.83
C ALA A 102 28.94 15.41 2.84
N ARG A 103 28.55 14.20 2.38
CA ARG A 103 28.37 13.02 3.24
C ARG A 103 29.65 12.63 3.98
N GLU A 104 30.80 12.63 3.31
CA GLU A 104 32.11 12.34 3.93
C GLU A 104 32.40 13.28 5.12
N LYS A 105 32.13 14.58 4.95
CA LYS A 105 32.30 15.60 6.02
C LYS A 105 31.29 15.41 7.15
N MET A 106 30.05 15.03 6.83
CA MET A 106 29.01 14.73 7.82
C MET A 106 29.40 13.52 8.67
N TYR A 107 29.76 12.38 8.06
CA TYR A 107 30.18 11.18 8.78
C TYR A 107 31.45 11.43 9.61
N THR A 108 32.41 12.20 9.09
CA THR A 108 33.63 12.60 9.83
C THR A 108 33.31 13.49 11.04
N ARG A 109 32.27 14.33 10.97
CA ARG A 109 31.81 15.13 12.11
C ARG A 109 31.20 14.25 13.21
N GLY A 110 30.48 13.20 12.85
CA GLY A 110 29.73 12.34 13.78
C GLY A 110 28.38 12.92 14.22
N GLY A 111 27.53 12.10 14.83
CA GLY A 111 26.14 12.39 15.16
C GLY A 111 25.22 11.20 14.85
N ILE A 112 23.91 11.46 14.79
CA ILE A 112 22.90 10.49 14.37
C ILE A 112 22.53 10.75 12.91
N PHE A 113 22.64 9.72 12.07
CA PHE A 113 22.30 9.79 10.66
C PHE A 113 21.16 8.82 10.34
N SER A 114 20.08 9.31 9.74
CA SER A 114 19.14 8.45 9.02
C SER A 114 19.59 8.38 7.56
N VAL A 115 19.85 7.17 7.07
CA VAL A 115 20.39 6.94 5.73
C VAL A 115 19.58 5.85 5.06
N THR A 116 19.06 6.12 3.85
CA THR A 116 18.37 5.10 3.07
C THR A 116 19.28 3.90 2.79
N SER A 117 18.73 2.69 2.88
CA SER A 117 19.52 1.44 2.83
C SER A 117 20.40 1.34 1.58
N ARG A 118 19.92 1.85 0.44
CA ARG A 118 20.67 1.87 -0.83
C ARG A 118 21.89 2.80 -0.79
N ILE A 119 21.78 4.01 -0.21
CA ILE A 119 22.92 4.92 -0.05
C ILE A 119 23.93 4.30 0.92
N LEU A 120 23.44 3.77 2.04
CA LEU A 120 24.28 3.21 3.09
C LEU A 120 25.12 2.02 2.59
N VAL A 121 24.54 1.08 1.83
CA VAL A 121 25.30 -0.02 1.20
C VAL A 121 26.44 0.51 0.33
N VAL A 122 26.18 1.52 -0.51
CA VAL A 122 27.21 2.11 -1.39
C VAL A 122 28.30 2.80 -0.57
N ASP A 123 27.95 3.57 0.46
CA ASP A 123 28.91 4.28 1.31
C ASP A 123 29.79 3.31 2.15
N LEU A 124 29.23 2.16 2.56
CA LEU A 124 29.95 1.09 3.28
C LEU A 124 30.90 0.29 2.38
N LEU A 125 30.51 0.02 1.12
CA LEU A 125 31.31 -0.71 0.14
C LEU A 125 32.43 0.16 -0.45
N THR A 126 32.15 1.44 -0.72
CA THR A 126 33.15 2.43 -1.18
C THR A 126 34.09 2.90 -0.06
N ASN A 127 33.77 2.57 1.19
CA ASN A 127 34.49 3.01 2.38
C ASN A 127 34.51 4.54 2.58
N LEU A 128 33.48 5.22 2.06
CA LEU A 128 33.15 6.62 2.36
C LEU A 128 32.76 6.78 3.84
N LEU A 129 32.03 5.79 4.34
CA LEU A 129 31.73 5.61 5.75
C LEU A 129 32.67 4.56 6.34
N ASP A 130 33.53 5.01 7.27
CA ASP A 130 34.42 4.12 8.01
C ASP A 130 33.64 3.33 9.07
N THR A 131 33.44 2.04 8.80
CA THR A 131 32.67 1.13 9.63
C THR A 131 33.22 0.93 11.04
N GLU A 132 34.54 1.06 11.23
CA GLU A 132 35.17 0.84 12.54
C GLU A 132 34.86 2.00 13.51
N LYS A 133 34.55 3.19 12.97
CA LYS A 133 34.17 4.38 13.76
C LYS A 133 32.69 4.42 14.13
N VAL A 134 31.85 3.58 13.52
CA VAL A 134 30.41 3.52 13.84
C VAL A 134 30.23 2.97 15.25
N THR A 135 29.63 3.77 16.12
CA THR A 135 29.37 3.41 17.53
C THR A 135 28.25 2.38 17.65
N GLY A 136 27.25 2.48 16.79
CA GLY A 136 26.14 1.55 16.76
C GLY A 136 25.20 1.75 15.59
N LEU A 137 24.38 0.74 15.34
CA LEU A 137 23.38 0.74 14.28
C LEU A 137 22.02 0.38 14.88
N ILE A 138 20.99 1.13 14.51
CA ILE A 138 19.59 0.90 14.91
C ILE A 138 18.76 0.58 13.67
N VAL A 139 18.04 -0.55 13.71
CA VAL A 139 17.17 -1.01 12.61
C VAL A 139 15.72 -0.86 13.03
N LEU A 140 14.93 -0.13 12.26
CA LEU A 140 13.46 -0.10 12.37
C LEU A 140 12.83 -1.13 11.42
N HIS A 141 11.55 -1.44 11.62
CA HIS A 141 10.78 -2.41 10.82
C HIS A 141 11.50 -3.75 10.63
N ALA A 142 12.03 -4.29 11.73
CA ALA A 142 12.80 -5.54 11.73
C ALA A 142 11.98 -6.76 11.23
N ASP A 143 10.66 -6.66 11.23
CA ASP A 143 9.71 -7.63 10.65
C ASP A 143 9.82 -7.76 9.11
N ARG A 144 10.35 -6.73 8.44
CA ARG A 144 10.60 -6.70 6.98
C ARG A 144 11.94 -7.35 6.59
N VAL A 145 12.82 -7.68 7.53
CA VAL A 145 14.23 -8.06 7.26
C VAL A 145 14.38 -9.54 6.87
N VAL A 146 14.54 -9.79 5.58
CA VAL A 146 14.82 -11.11 4.98
C VAL A 146 16.31 -11.27 4.66
N ALA A 147 16.85 -12.49 4.57
CA ALA A 147 18.27 -12.75 4.31
C ALA A 147 18.84 -12.11 3.01
N THR A 148 17.96 -11.82 2.04
CA THR A 148 18.23 -11.17 0.75
C THR A 148 17.96 -9.67 0.73
N SER A 149 17.45 -9.09 1.83
CA SER A 149 17.20 -7.65 1.98
C SER A 149 18.48 -6.82 2.04
N LEU A 150 18.37 -5.51 1.79
CA LEU A 150 19.50 -4.60 1.87
C LEU A 150 19.91 -4.34 3.32
N GLU A 151 18.94 -4.37 4.22
CA GLU A 151 19.10 -4.25 5.66
C GLU A 151 19.97 -5.40 6.17
N ALA A 152 19.63 -6.65 5.85
CA ALA A 152 20.47 -7.81 6.17
C ALA A 152 21.87 -7.74 5.52
N PHE A 153 22.00 -7.10 4.35
CA PHE A 153 23.29 -6.90 3.69
C PHE A 153 24.16 -5.86 4.43
N ILE A 154 23.57 -4.72 4.83
CA ILE A 154 24.20 -3.70 5.68
C ILE A 154 24.72 -4.32 6.97
N LEU A 155 23.88 -5.09 7.67
CA LEU A 155 24.24 -5.73 8.92
C LEU A 155 25.39 -6.73 8.76
N ARG A 156 25.43 -7.47 7.65
CA ARG A 156 26.53 -8.38 7.32
C ARG A 156 27.84 -7.63 7.12
N ILE A 157 27.85 -6.54 6.34
CA ILE A 157 29.06 -5.72 6.12
C ILE A 157 29.52 -5.08 7.45
N TYR A 158 28.57 -4.52 8.20
CA TYR A 158 28.83 -3.90 9.51
C TYR A 158 29.46 -4.89 10.49
N ARG A 159 28.88 -6.08 10.69
CA ARG A 159 29.41 -7.10 11.63
C ARG A 159 30.70 -7.78 11.15
N GLN A 160 30.99 -7.78 9.85
CA GLN A 160 32.29 -8.25 9.34
C GLN A 160 33.44 -7.33 9.72
N LYS A 161 33.27 -6.01 9.55
CA LYS A 161 34.31 -5.01 9.85
C LYS A 161 34.31 -4.54 11.32
N ASN A 162 33.14 -4.40 11.94
CA ASN A 162 32.96 -3.86 13.29
C ASN A 162 32.29 -4.86 14.26
N LYS A 163 33.08 -5.28 15.26
CA LYS A 163 32.66 -6.18 16.34
C LYS A 163 32.43 -5.50 17.69
N ALA A 164 32.73 -4.20 17.80
CA ALA A 164 32.71 -3.44 19.06
C ALA A 164 31.46 -2.54 19.17
N GLY A 165 30.97 -2.01 18.05
CA GLY A 165 29.76 -1.19 18.02
C GLY A 165 28.50 -2.01 18.31
N PHE A 166 27.48 -1.36 18.86
CA PHE A 166 26.22 -2.01 19.23
C PHE A 166 25.31 -2.24 18.01
N LEU A 167 24.30 -3.10 18.15
CA LEU A 167 23.24 -3.34 17.18
C LEU A 167 21.91 -3.58 17.90
N LYS A 168 20.87 -2.83 17.55
CA LYS A 168 19.55 -2.94 18.16
C LYS A 168 18.49 -2.89 17.07
N ALA A 169 17.49 -3.76 17.15
CA ALA A 169 16.44 -3.88 16.14
C ALA A 169 15.06 -3.77 16.77
N PHE A 170 14.15 -3.08 16.08
CA PHE A 170 12.81 -2.76 16.57
C PHE A 170 11.73 -3.18 15.58
N ALA A 171 10.63 -3.73 16.09
CA ALA A 171 9.41 -3.99 15.33
C ALA A 171 8.16 -3.79 16.22
N ASP A 172 7.09 -3.25 15.64
CA ASP A 172 5.74 -3.15 16.25
C ASP A 172 4.77 -4.26 15.76
N ASN A 173 5.17 -4.98 14.71
CA ASN A 173 4.36 -5.96 13.98
C ASN A 173 4.85 -7.40 14.24
N PRO A 174 4.14 -8.21 15.07
CA PRO A 174 4.54 -9.58 15.39
C PRO A 174 4.20 -10.60 14.29
N ASP A 175 3.36 -10.25 13.32
CA ASP A 175 2.79 -11.18 12.34
C ASP A 175 3.84 -11.90 11.47
N PRO A 176 4.81 -11.20 10.84
CA PRO A 176 5.81 -11.83 9.98
C PRO A 176 6.71 -12.82 10.72
N PHE A 177 6.99 -12.54 11.99
CA PHE A 177 7.71 -13.45 12.88
C PHE A 177 6.90 -14.71 13.26
N SER A 178 5.64 -14.86 12.85
CA SER A 178 4.81 -16.04 13.13
C SER A 178 4.60 -16.98 11.94
N THR A 179 5.08 -16.60 10.75
CA THR A 179 4.86 -17.32 9.48
C THR A 179 6.12 -18.04 9.00
N GLY A 180 6.02 -19.33 8.71
CA GLY A 180 7.13 -20.17 8.20
C GLY A 180 7.74 -21.08 9.27
N PHE A 181 8.90 -21.66 8.96
CA PHE A 181 9.61 -22.60 9.84
C PHE A 181 10.68 -21.86 10.67
N SER A 182 10.59 -21.92 12.00
CA SER A 182 11.44 -21.19 12.95
C SER A 182 11.73 -19.73 12.52
N PRO A 183 10.68 -18.91 12.33
CA PRO A 183 10.78 -17.54 11.82
C PRO A 183 11.58 -16.61 12.72
N LEU A 184 11.34 -16.59 14.04
CA LEU A 184 12.07 -15.72 14.97
C LEU A 184 13.56 -16.06 14.97
N THR A 185 13.87 -17.37 15.03
CA THR A 185 15.23 -17.91 14.93
C THR A 185 15.93 -17.42 13.65
N THR A 186 15.23 -17.49 12.52
CA THR A 186 15.76 -17.10 11.21
C THR A 186 16.00 -15.60 11.09
N MET A 187 15.06 -14.77 11.59
CA MET A 187 15.20 -13.31 11.58
C MET A 187 16.30 -12.84 12.53
N MET A 188 16.42 -13.39 13.74
CA MET A 188 17.51 -13.08 14.67
C MET A 188 18.90 -13.37 14.07
N ARG A 189 19.04 -14.47 13.33
CA ARG A 189 20.26 -14.78 12.57
C ARG A 189 20.55 -13.74 11.48
N ASN A 190 19.55 -13.34 10.70
CA ASN A 190 19.71 -12.30 9.67
C ASN A 190 20.08 -10.93 10.28
N LEU A 191 19.59 -10.66 11.48
CA LEU A 191 19.85 -9.44 12.25
C LEU A 191 21.17 -9.50 13.06
N PHE A 192 21.86 -10.64 13.12
CA PHE A 192 23.05 -10.85 13.97
C PHE A 192 22.81 -10.55 15.48
N LEU A 193 21.61 -10.87 15.98
CA LEU A 193 21.18 -10.64 17.36
C LEU A 193 21.01 -11.96 18.13
N ARG A 194 21.39 -11.97 19.41
CA ARG A 194 21.36 -13.18 20.27
C ARG A 194 20.12 -13.27 21.16
N LYS A 195 19.45 -12.14 21.38
CA LYS A 195 18.35 -11.99 22.34
C LYS A 195 17.16 -11.32 21.67
N ALA A 196 15.96 -11.73 22.04
CA ALA A 196 14.70 -11.09 21.65
C ALA A 196 13.86 -10.75 22.89
N SER A 197 13.60 -9.47 23.10
CA SER A 197 12.71 -8.96 24.15
C SER A 197 11.32 -8.77 23.55
N LEU A 198 10.31 -9.41 24.15
CA LEU A 198 8.94 -9.51 23.60
C LEU A 198 7.96 -8.84 24.58
N TRP A 199 7.30 -7.77 24.12
CA TRP A 199 6.45 -6.91 24.94
C TRP A 199 5.01 -6.80 24.40
N PRO A 200 4.20 -7.87 24.51
CA PRO A 200 2.78 -7.81 24.20
C PRO A 200 2.00 -6.97 25.23
N ARG A 201 0.80 -6.48 24.86
CA ARG A 201 -0.12 -5.77 25.79
C ARG A 201 -0.51 -6.58 27.04
N PHE A 202 -0.47 -7.91 26.97
CA PHE A 202 -0.71 -8.81 28.11
C PHE A 202 0.55 -9.14 28.94
N HIS A 203 1.69 -8.49 28.68
CA HIS A 203 2.88 -8.63 29.51
C HIS A 203 2.63 -8.04 30.90
N VAL A 204 3.08 -8.72 31.96
CA VAL A 204 2.73 -8.39 33.36
C VAL A 204 3.05 -6.94 33.72
N THR A 205 4.25 -6.45 33.40
CA THR A 205 4.67 -5.07 33.69
C THR A 205 3.91 -4.03 32.85
N VAL A 206 3.47 -4.39 31.64
CA VAL A 206 2.68 -3.51 30.76
C VAL A 206 1.27 -3.38 31.32
N ALA A 207 0.62 -4.51 31.62
CA ALA A 207 -0.69 -4.54 32.27
C ALA A 207 -0.68 -3.74 33.59
N GLN A 208 0.29 -3.99 34.48
CA GLN A 208 0.43 -3.23 35.74
C GLN A 208 0.61 -1.72 35.52
N SER A 209 1.40 -1.31 34.52
CA SER A 209 1.63 0.10 34.20
C SER A 209 0.39 0.82 33.65
N LEU A 210 -0.50 0.09 32.95
CA LEU A 210 -1.67 0.66 32.27
C LEU A 210 -2.96 0.54 33.11
N GLU A 211 -3.11 -0.52 33.90
CA GLU A 211 -4.32 -0.82 34.67
C GLU A 211 -4.25 -0.29 36.12
N GLY A 212 -3.05 -0.01 36.65
CA GLY A 212 -2.81 0.12 38.10
C GLY A 212 -3.17 1.43 38.80
N LYS A 213 -3.70 2.47 38.12
CA LYS A 213 -3.91 3.81 38.74
C LYS A 213 -5.34 4.36 38.66
N LYS A 214 -5.98 4.27 37.50
CA LYS A 214 -7.40 4.59 37.26
C LYS A 214 -7.86 3.67 36.11
N THR A 215 -9.03 3.05 36.16
CA THR A 215 -9.63 2.39 34.97
C THR A 215 -10.29 3.44 34.09
N ALA A 216 -10.20 3.35 32.76
CA ALA A 216 -10.85 4.31 31.88
C ALA A 216 -12.38 4.12 31.94
N GLU A 217 -13.13 5.22 31.93
CA GLU A 217 -14.56 5.15 31.65
C GLU A 217 -14.71 4.98 30.14
N VAL A 218 -14.76 3.72 29.73
CA VAL A 218 -15.01 3.30 28.34
C VAL A 218 -16.48 2.95 28.22
N ILE A 219 -17.18 3.66 27.33
CA ILE A 219 -18.59 3.43 27.04
C ILE A 219 -18.65 2.70 25.70
N GLU A 220 -18.92 1.40 25.75
CA GLU A 220 -19.08 0.56 24.57
C GLU A 220 -20.49 0.72 23.99
N LEU A 221 -20.57 1.24 22.76
CA LEU A 221 -21.81 1.48 22.03
C LEU A 221 -21.95 0.44 20.92
N ASN A 222 -22.71 -0.61 21.22
CA ASN A 222 -23.09 -1.65 20.28
C ASN A 222 -24.27 -1.18 19.42
N ILE A 223 -23.98 -0.83 18.16
CA ILE A 223 -24.95 -0.23 17.25
C ILE A 223 -25.49 -1.29 16.29
N SER A 224 -26.81 -1.44 16.22
CA SER A 224 -27.45 -2.37 15.27
C SER A 224 -27.41 -1.83 13.83
N MET A 225 -27.00 -2.67 12.87
CA MET A 225 -27.14 -2.37 11.44
C MET A 225 -28.62 -2.36 11.00
N SER A 226 -28.95 -1.59 9.97
CA SER A 226 -30.26 -1.66 9.31
C SER A 226 -30.47 -3.03 8.63
N GLN A 227 -31.73 -3.44 8.42
CA GLN A 227 -32.02 -4.70 7.74
C GLN A 227 -31.45 -4.71 6.31
N ALA A 228 -31.53 -3.59 5.60
CA ALA A 228 -30.99 -3.46 4.24
C ALA A 228 -29.46 -3.59 4.21
N MET A 229 -28.74 -3.03 5.19
CA MET A 229 -27.30 -3.24 5.34
C MET A 229 -26.96 -4.71 5.63
N ARG A 230 -27.72 -5.37 6.53
CA ARG A 230 -27.55 -6.78 6.87
C ARG A 230 -27.78 -7.70 5.66
N ASP A 231 -28.80 -7.43 4.86
CA ASP A 231 -29.11 -8.18 3.64
C ASP A 231 -27.99 -8.04 2.58
N ILE A 232 -27.46 -6.82 2.40
CA ILE A 232 -26.32 -6.58 1.49
C ILE A 232 -25.05 -7.27 2.02
N GLN A 233 -24.75 -7.17 3.32
CA GLN A 233 -23.58 -7.82 3.93
C GLN A 233 -23.61 -9.34 3.68
N ASN A 234 -24.75 -9.98 3.95
CA ASN A 234 -24.93 -11.42 3.75
C ASN A 234 -24.77 -11.82 2.28
N ALA A 235 -25.35 -11.05 1.35
CA ALA A 235 -25.23 -11.31 -0.08
C ALA A 235 -23.79 -11.13 -0.60
N ILE A 236 -23.00 -10.19 -0.06
CA ILE A 236 -21.58 -10.07 -0.41
C ILE A 236 -20.78 -11.24 0.16
N LEU A 237 -21.06 -11.68 1.40
CA LEU A 237 -20.39 -12.85 2.00
C LEU A 237 -20.64 -14.13 1.20
N GLU A 238 -21.88 -14.35 0.71
CA GLU A 238 -22.20 -15.45 -0.22
C GLU A 238 -21.38 -15.36 -1.51
N CYS A 239 -21.28 -14.16 -2.12
CA CYS A 239 -20.45 -13.94 -3.30
C CYS A 239 -18.96 -14.26 -3.04
N VAL A 240 -18.43 -13.91 -1.86
CA VAL A 240 -17.06 -14.20 -1.44
C VAL A 240 -16.85 -15.71 -1.22
N GLU A 241 -17.78 -16.40 -0.55
CA GLU A 241 -17.68 -17.85 -0.31
C GLU A 241 -17.67 -18.64 -1.62
N VAL A 242 -18.59 -18.35 -2.54
CA VAL A 242 -18.63 -18.98 -3.87
C VAL A 242 -17.35 -18.71 -4.65
N SER A 243 -16.84 -17.47 -4.60
CA SER A 243 -15.58 -17.08 -5.26
C SER A 243 -14.37 -17.84 -4.68
N ILE A 244 -14.29 -18.02 -3.37
CA ILE A 244 -13.26 -18.84 -2.71
C ILE A 244 -13.40 -20.31 -3.10
N HIS A 245 -14.63 -20.85 -3.19
CA HIS A 245 -14.85 -22.22 -3.62
C HIS A 245 -14.40 -22.46 -5.08
N GLU A 246 -14.70 -21.54 -5.99
CA GLU A 246 -14.18 -21.58 -7.36
C GLU A 246 -12.64 -21.47 -7.40
N LEU A 247 -12.06 -20.59 -6.57
CA LEU A 247 -10.61 -20.42 -6.45
C LEU A 247 -9.92 -21.70 -5.95
N LYS A 248 -10.49 -22.39 -4.95
CA LYS A 248 -10.00 -23.69 -4.47
C LYS A 248 -10.06 -24.75 -5.56
N LYS A 249 -11.22 -24.87 -6.23
CA LYS A 249 -11.44 -25.84 -7.32
C LYS A 249 -10.49 -25.63 -8.50
N GLY A 250 -10.08 -24.38 -8.77
CA GLY A 250 -9.19 -24.03 -9.87
C GLY A 250 -7.70 -24.35 -9.65
N ASN A 251 -7.23 -24.58 -8.42
CA ASN A 251 -5.79 -24.57 -8.09
C ASN A 251 -5.34 -25.73 -7.18
N THR A 252 -5.73 -26.98 -7.46
CA THR A 252 -5.62 -28.16 -6.56
C THR A 252 -4.21 -28.58 -6.06
N GLY A 253 -3.17 -27.76 -6.23
CA GLY A 253 -1.79 -28.02 -5.78
C GLY A 253 -1.25 -27.01 -4.76
N LEU A 254 -2.11 -26.20 -4.13
CA LEU A 254 -1.74 -25.24 -3.08
C LEU A 254 -2.29 -25.67 -1.72
N GLU A 255 -1.63 -25.26 -0.64
CA GLU A 255 -2.14 -25.38 0.73
C GLU A 255 -3.29 -24.37 0.94
N MET A 256 -4.52 -24.88 1.09
CA MET A 256 -5.77 -24.10 1.08
C MET A 256 -6.51 -24.07 2.42
N GLU A 257 -5.84 -24.49 3.51
CA GLU A 257 -6.45 -24.56 4.84
C GLU A 257 -6.82 -23.14 5.35
N ASP A 258 -5.96 -22.16 5.09
CA ASP A 258 -6.16 -20.74 5.43
C ASP A 258 -7.20 -20.01 4.56
N TRP A 259 -7.71 -20.62 3.48
CA TRP A 259 -8.69 -19.98 2.60
C TRP A 259 -10.12 -20.22 3.12
N ASN A 260 -10.49 -19.59 4.24
CA ASN A 260 -11.82 -19.66 4.83
C ASN A 260 -12.49 -18.27 4.88
N LEU A 261 -13.77 -18.22 5.25
CA LEU A 261 -14.55 -16.98 5.30
C LEU A 261 -13.93 -15.97 6.29
N ASP A 262 -13.59 -16.42 7.50
CA ASP A 262 -12.95 -15.61 8.54
C ASP A 262 -11.66 -14.93 8.03
N SER A 263 -10.83 -15.68 7.31
CA SER A 263 -9.59 -15.15 6.72
C SER A 263 -9.86 -14.13 5.63
N ALA A 264 -10.97 -14.25 4.89
CA ALA A 264 -11.39 -13.30 3.88
C ALA A 264 -11.80 -11.93 4.44
N LEU A 265 -12.19 -11.85 5.71
CA LEU A 265 -12.55 -10.59 6.38
C LEU A 265 -11.32 -9.75 6.75
N HIS A 266 -10.14 -10.37 6.90
CA HIS A 266 -8.88 -9.68 7.18
C HIS A 266 -8.49 -8.72 6.06
N LYS A 267 -7.92 -7.55 6.38
CA LYS A 267 -7.49 -6.54 5.39
C LYS A 267 -6.46 -7.07 4.36
N ASN A 268 -5.62 -8.05 4.72
CA ASN A 268 -4.50 -8.52 3.89
C ASN A 268 -4.76 -9.81 3.08
N PHE A 269 -6.00 -10.31 3.02
CA PHE A 269 -6.31 -11.63 2.43
C PHE A 269 -5.98 -11.77 0.95
N ASP A 270 -6.31 -10.75 0.14
CA ASP A 270 -5.98 -10.73 -1.29
C ASP A 270 -4.47 -10.60 -1.52
N VAL A 271 -3.74 -9.90 -0.65
CA VAL A 271 -2.27 -9.89 -0.66
C VAL A 271 -1.70 -11.27 -0.36
N ILE A 272 -2.27 -12.01 0.60
CA ILE A 272 -1.87 -13.39 0.91
C ILE A 272 -2.13 -14.33 -0.28
N ILE A 273 -3.32 -14.27 -0.87
CA ILE A 273 -3.68 -15.05 -2.07
C ILE A 273 -2.76 -14.69 -3.24
N ARG A 274 -2.55 -13.40 -3.53
CA ARG A 274 -1.64 -12.95 -4.59
C ARG A 274 -0.21 -13.45 -4.33
N ARG A 275 0.30 -13.38 -3.10
CA ARG A 275 1.64 -13.89 -2.73
C ARG A 275 1.76 -15.40 -2.90
N GLN A 276 0.72 -16.17 -2.59
CA GLN A 276 0.69 -17.63 -2.80
C GLN A 276 0.57 -18.01 -4.28
N LEU A 277 -0.14 -17.20 -5.09
CA LEU A 277 -0.33 -17.45 -6.51
C LEU A 277 0.79 -16.87 -7.39
N ASP A 278 1.52 -15.83 -6.97
CA ASP A 278 2.62 -15.20 -7.72
C ASP A 278 3.70 -16.19 -8.24
N PRO A 279 4.16 -17.18 -7.44
CA PRO A 279 4.93 -18.35 -7.91
C PRO A 279 4.48 -18.96 -9.25
N ASN A 280 3.17 -19.07 -9.43
CA ASN A 280 2.53 -19.77 -10.55
C ASN A 280 1.63 -18.84 -11.38
N TRP A 281 1.65 -17.52 -11.20
CA TRP A 281 0.64 -16.60 -11.75
C TRP A 281 0.50 -16.69 -13.26
N HIS A 282 1.62 -16.93 -13.95
CA HIS A 282 1.70 -17.22 -15.38
C HIS A 282 0.89 -18.48 -15.78
N ARG A 283 0.92 -19.55 -14.98
CA ARG A 283 0.13 -20.79 -15.17
C ARG A 283 -1.33 -20.65 -14.74
N VAL A 284 -1.65 -19.69 -13.88
CA VAL A 284 -2.97 -19.47 -13.33
C VAL A 284 -3.91 -18.94 -14.42
N SER A 285 -5.08 -19.60 -14.59
CA SER A 285 -6.04 -19.29 -15.66
C SER A 285 -6.54 -17.85 -15.59
N TRP A 286 -6.94 -17.27 -16.73
CA TRP A 286 -7.55 -15.93 -16.77
C TRP A 286 -8.73 -15.81 -15.79
N LYS A 287 -9.62 -16.82 -15.74
CA LYS A 287 -10.77 -16.82 -14.81
C LYS A 287 -10.30 -16.73 -13.36
N THR A 288 -9.25 -17.46 -13.01
CA THR A 288 -8.67 -17.44 -11.67
C THR A 288 -8.07 -16.07 -11.34
N ARG A 289 -7.34 -15.44 -12.28
CA ARG A 289 -6.81 -14.07 -12.10
C ARG A 289 -7.94 -13.05 -11.91
N GLN A 290 -9.04 -13.20 -12.64
CA GLN A 290 -10.24 -12.37 -12.48
C GLN A 290 -10.87 -12.56 -11.09
N ILE A 291 -11.07 -13.80 -10.62
CA ILE A 291 -11.62 -14.07 -9.27
C ILE A 291 -10.77 -13.42 -8.16
N VAL A 292 -9.45 -13.41 -8.28
CA VAL A 292 -8.57 -12.76 -7.30
C VAL A 292 -8.77 -11.24 -7.26
N ASN A 293 -9.04 -10.61 -8.41
CA ASN A 293 -9.39 -9.20 -8.47
C ASN A 293 -10.83 -8.96 -7.94
N ASP A 294 -11.79 -9.79 -8.34
CA ASP A 294 -13.17 -9.75 -7.86
C ASP A 294 -13.24 -9.88 -6.32
N LEU A 295 -12.43 -10.74 -5.70
CA LEU A 295 -12.33 -10.87 -4.24
C LEU A 295 -11.81 -9.60 -3.55
N SER A 296 -10.90 -8.85 -4.19
CA SER A 296 -10.44 -7.55 -3.69
C SER A 296 -11.59 -6.52 -3.75
N VAL A 297 -12.34 -6.51 -4.84
CA VAL A 297 -13.51 -5.62 -5.05
C VAL A 297 -14.66 -5.94 -4.08
N LEU A 298 -15.05 -7.21 -3.93
CA LEU A 298 -16.10 -7.65 -2.99
C LEU A 298 -15.74 -7.31 -1.53
N ARG A 299 -14.48 -7.48 -1.14
CA ARG A 299 -13.99 -7.09 0.19
C ARG A 299 -13.96 -5.57 0.39
N GLY A 300 -13.70 -4.81 -0.68
CA GLY A 300 -13.90 -3.36 -0.73
C GLY A 300 -15.36 -2.98 -0.44
N MET A 301 -16.32 -3.63 -1.13
CA MET A 301 -17.75 -3.38 -0.89
C MET A 301 -18.17 -3.63 0.57
N LEU A 302 -17.68 -4.70 1.22
CA LEU A 302 -17.99 -4.96 2.64
C LEU A 302 -17.62 -3.78 3.55
N GLN A 303 -16.49 -3.11 3.28
CA GLN A 303 -16.13 -1.89 4.01
C GLN A 303 -16.99 -0.71 3.58
N SER A 304 -17.21 -0.52 2.27
CA SER A 304 -18.01 0.57 1.71
C SER A 304 -19.47 0.60 2.20
N VAL A 305 -20.08 -0.55 2.49
CA VAL A 305 -21.45 -0.62 3.08
C VAL A 305 -21.50 0.05 4.46
N LEU A 306 -20.44 -0.08 5.24
CA LEU A 306 -20.37 0.38 6.63
C LEU A 306 -19.85 1.83 6.73
N THR A 307 -19.00 2.26 5.79
CA THR A 307 -18.40 3.61 5.81
C THR A 307 -19.12 4.63 4.94
N LEU A 308 -19.61 4.28 3.74
CA LEU A 308 -20.26 5.24 2.83
C LEU A 308 -21.75 5.43 3.11
N ASP A 309 -22.27 6.62 2.85
CA ASP A 309 -23.72 6.86 2.85
C ASP A 309 -24.41 6.08 1.71
N ALA A 310 -25.72 5.88 1.82
CA ALA A 310 -26.48 5.08 0.85
C ALA A 310 -26.37 5.59 -0.60
N VAL A 311 -26.25 6.91 -0.81
CA VAL A 311 -26.13 7.50 -2.15
C VAL A 311 -24.75 7.25 -2.75
N SER A 312 -23.69 7.58 -2.00
CA SER A 312 -22.31 7.34 -2.42
C SER A 312 -22.00 5.84 -2.57
N PHE A 313 -22.61 4.97 -1.76
CA PHE A 313 -22.52 3.53 -1.93
C PHE A 313 -23.17 3.06 -3.23
N LEU A 314 -24.36 3.56 -3.59
CA LEU A 314 -25.00 3.25 -4.87
C LEU A 314 -24.16 3.74 -6.06
N GLN A 315 -23.61 4.95 -5.99
CA GLN A 315 -22.69 5.49 -7.00
C GLN A 315 -21.44 4.61 -7.19
N HIS A 316 -20.89 4.10 -6.08
CA HIS A 316 -19.75 3.19 -6.11
C HIS A 316 -20.12 1.85 -6.77
N LEU A 317 -21.28 1.28 -6.45
CA LEU A 317 -21.78 0.05 -7.08
C LEU A 317 -22.02 0.21 -8.59
N ASP A 318 -22.64 1.30 -9.05
CA ASP A 318 -22.84 1.56 -10.48
C ASP A 318 -21.50 1.69 -11.23
N THR A 319 -20.50 2.32 -10.58
CA THR A 319 -19.14 2.45 -11.11
C THR A 319 -18.45 1.08 -11.22
N ILE A 320 -18.56 0.23 -10.19
CA ILE A 320 -18.04 -1.15 -10.21
C ILE A 320 -18.72 -1.96 -11.31
N HIS A 321 -20.04 -1.85 -11.44
CA HIS A 321 -20.80 -2.60 -12.44
C HIS A 321 -20.35 -2.24 -13.86
N ALA A 322 -20.19 -0.95 -14.15
CA ALA A 322 -19.66 -0.49 -15.43
C ALA A 322 -18.24 -1.04 -15.69
N ALA A 323 -17.35 -0.96 -14.71
CA ALA A 323 -15.96 -1.42 -14.83
C ALA A 323 -15.81 -2.95 -15.04
N HIS A 324 -16.75 -3.75 -14.51
CA HIS A 324 -16.77 -5.22 -14.68
C HIS A 324 -17.71 -5.69 -15.80
N SER A 325 -18.51 -4.79 -16.36
CA SER A 325 -19.26 -5.05 -17.59
C SER A 325 -18.31 -5.01 -18.80
N PRO A 326 -18.38 -5.98 -19.72
CA PRO A 326 -17.45 -6.04 -20.83
C PRO A 326 -17.95 -5.15 -21.98
N PRO A 327 -17.06 -4.65 -22.85
CA PRO A 327 -17.46 -3.86 -24.00
C PRO A 327 -18.47 -4.60 -24.91
N PRO A 328 -19.46 -3.89 -25.49
CA PRO A 328 -20.48 -4.49 -26.33
C PRO A 328 -19.87 -5.19 -27.56
N GLY A 329 -19.98 -6.53 -27.59
CA GLY A 329 -19.37 -7.40 -28.60
C GLY A 329 -18.35 -8.41 -28.04
N SER A 330 -17.90 -8.24 -26.80
CA SER A 330 -17.03 -9.21 -26.12
C SER A 330 -17.77 -10.51 -25.78
N THR A 331 -17.04 -11.63 -25.72
CA THR A 331 -17.60 -12.92 -25.32
C THR A 331 -17.82 -13.00 -23.80
N ARG A 332 -18.71 -13.92 -23.38
CA ARG A 332 -19.02 -14.21 -21.96
C ARG A 332 -17.80 -14.63 -21.11
N GLN A 333 -16.67 -14.94 -21.74
CA GLN A 333 -15.47 -15.38 -21.03
C GLN A 333 -14.77 -14.25 -20.29
N ASN A 334 -15.03 -12.98 -20.61
CA ASN A 334 -14.38 -11.81 -20.01
C ASN A 334 -15.19 -11.14 -18.89
N GLN A 335 -16.25 -11.77 -18.37
CA GLN A 335 -17.09 -11.23 -17.30
C GLN A 335 -16.70 -11.79 -15.92
N SER A 336 -16.83 -10.97 -14.87
CA SER A 336 -16.64 -11.42 -13.49
C SER A 336 -17.71 -12.46 -13.09
N PRO A 337 -17.34 -13.65 -12.57
CA PRO A 337 -18.31 -14.71 -12.29
C PRO A 337 -19.38 -14.35 -11.25
N TRP A 338 -19.07 -13.48 -10.30
CA TRP A 338 -19.99 -13.13 -9.21
C TRP A 338 -21.22 -12.34 -9.68
N LEU A 339 -21.13 -11.57 -10.78
CA LEU A 339 -22.26 -10.83 -11.38
C LEU A 339 -23.38 -11.71 -11.96
N PHE A 340 -23.19 -13.03 -11.98
CA PHE A 340 -24.20 -14.01 -12.38
C PHE A 340 -24.93 -14.66 -11.19
N LEU A 341 -24.50 -14.39 -9.96
CA LEU A 341 -25.10 -14.96 -8.75
C LEU A 341 -26.39 -14.24 -8.38
N ASP A 342 -27.34 -14.96 -7.81
CA ASP A 342 -28.60 -14.40 -7.33
C ASP A 342 -28.34 -13.39 -6.19
N ALA A 343 -27.37 -13.66 -5.33
CA ALA A 343 -26.86 -12.73 -4.31
C ALA A 343 -26.43 -11.38 -4.89
N ALA A 344 -25.78 -11.35 -6.06
CA ALA A 344 -25.38 -10.08 -6.69
C ALA A 344 -26.59 -9.22 -7.07
N GLN A 345 -27.71 -9.84 -7.48
CA GLN A 345 -28.95 -9.11 -7.77
C GLN A 345 -29.51 -8.48 -6.48
N THR A 346 -29.48 -9.19 -5.36
CA THR A 346 -29.88 -8.68 -4.03
C THR A 346 -29.07 -7.45 -3.65
N ILE A 347 -27.75 -7.44 -3.89
CA ILE A 347 -26.88 -6.28 -3.59
C ILE A 347 -27.38 -5.03 -4.35
N PHE A 348 -27.50 -5.09 -5.68
CA PHE A 348 -27.90 -3.92 -6.48
C PHE A 348 -29.36 -3.50 -6.24
N GLU A 349 -30.27 -4.45 -6.04
CA GLU A 349 -31.68 -4.14 -5.83
C GLU A 349 -31.93 -3.54 -4.44
N THR A 350 -31.36 -4.13 -3.38
CA THR A 350 -31.46 -3.57 -2.04
C THR A 350 -30.76 -2.21 -1.98
N ALA A 351 -29.55 -2.05 -2.54
CA ALA A 351 -28.85 -0.77 -2.56
C ALA A 351 -29.65 0.37 -3.22
N ARG A 352 -30.37 0.11 -4.33
CA ARG A 352 -31.29 1.10 -4.91
C ARG A 352 -32.42 1.46 -3.95
N ARG A 353 -33.07 0.47 -3.33
CA ARG A 353 -34.19 0.67 -2.39
C ARG A 353 -33.80 1.52 -1.16
N ARG A 354 -32.53 1.52 -0.75
CA ARG A 354 -32.01 2.41 0.33
C ARG A 354 -32.04 3.89 -0.08
N VAL A 355 -31.91 4.19 -1.37
CA VAL A 355 -31.85 5.56 -1.89
C VAL A 355 -33.20 6.04 -2.38
N TYR A 356 -33.89 5.25 -3.21
CA TYR A 356 -35.22 5.56 -3.75
C TYR A 356 -36.04 4.29 -3.97
N SER A 357 -37.37 4.40 -3.89
CA SER A 357 -38.31 3.29 -4.09
C SER A 357 -39.48 3.69 -4.97
N ALA A 358 -40.09 2.72 -5.65
CA ALA A 358 -41.32 2.93 -6.41
C ALA A 358 -42.51 3.16 -5.47
N SER A 359 -43.26 4.24 -5.69
CA SER A 359 -44.41 4.58 -4.87
C SER A 359 -45.61 3.71 -5.22
N SER A 360 -45.95 2.76 -4.34
CA SER A 360 -47.22 2.03 -4.38
C SER A 360 -48.40 2.92 -3.92
N LYS A 361 -48.59 4.08 -4.57
CA LYS A 361 -49.79 4.89 -4.37
C LYS A 361 -50.96 4.28 -5.15
N ALA A 362 -51.64 3.35 -4.46
CA ALA A 362 -53.00 2.85 -4.67
C ALA A 362 -53.45 2.60 -6.12
N ALA A 363 -53.70 1.33 -6.45
CA ALA A 363 -54.30 0.88 -7.72
C ALA A 363 -55.78 1.32 -7.88
N ILE A 364 -56.01 2.63 -8.06
CA ILE A 364 -57.31 3.24 -8.35
C ILE A 364 -57.13 4.20 -9.55
N ALA A 365 -57.64 3.76 -10.70
CA ALA A 365 -57.77 4.50 -11.97
C ALA A 365 -56.48 4.80 -12.78
N ASP A 366 -56.16 3.91 -13.73
CA ASP A 366 -55.65 4.16 -15.09
C ASP A 366 -54.41 5.06 -15.34
N ALA A 367 -53.68 5.49 -14.31
CA ALA A 367 -52.37 6.12 -14.45
C ALA A 367 -51.25 5.08 -14.43
N ASN A 368 -50.73 4.75 -15.61
CA ASN A 368 -49.59 3.86 -15.78
C ASN A 368 -48.28 4.65 -15.64
N ILE A 369 -47.79 4.89 -14.41
CA ILE A 369 -46.40 5.24 -14.03
C ILE A 369 -46.24 4.97 -12.52
N ASP A 370 -45.27 4.12 -12.15
CA ASP A 370 -44.73 4.07 -10.79
C ASP A 370 -43.87 5.33 -10.58
N SER A 371 -44.32 6.30 -9.78
CA SER A 371 -43.47 7.45 -9.43
C SER A 371 -42.42 7.03 -8.40
N LEU A 372 -41.14 7.30 -8.68
CA LEU A 372 -40.06 7.04 -7.74
C LEU A 372 -40.04 8.11 -6.64
N ARG A 373 -39.75 7.70 -5.40
CA ARG A 373 -39.61 8.59 -4.23
C ARG A 373 -38.28 8.38 -3.52
N PRO A 374 -37.63 9.45 -3.02
CA PRO A 374 -36.42 9.35 -2.21
C PRO A 374 -36.75 8.69 -0.86
N VAL A 375 -35.98 7.67 -0.50
CA VAL A 375 -36.01 6.99 0.80
C VAL A 375 -34.86 7.49 1.68
N LEU A 376 -33.67 7.64 1.09
CA LEU A 376 -32.48 8.23 1.70
C LEU A 376 -32.14 7.68 3.09
N GLU A 377 -31.96 6.37 3.19
CA GLU A 377 -31.56 5.69 4.43
C GLU A 377 -30.25 6.28 5.02
N GLU A 378 -30.35 6.77 6.25
CA GLU A 378 -29.23 7.31 7.03
C GLU A 378 -28.40 6.19 7.68
N GLN A 379 -27.11 6.42 7.95
CA GLN A 379 -26.32 5.43 8.70
C GLN A 379 -26.71 5.42 10.18
N PRO A 380 -26.98 4.25 10.80
CA PRO A 380 -27.37 4.20 12.21
C PRO A 380 -26.34 4.83 13.17
N LYS A 381 -25.04 4.82 12.83
CA LYS A 381 -23.99 5.48 13.62
C LYS A 381 -24.14 7.00 13.74
N TRP A 382 -24.85 7.69 12.83
CA TRP A 382 -24.99 9.15 12.88
C TRP A 382 -25.91 9.62 14.01
N ALA A 383 -27.06 8.95 14.20
CA ALA A 383 -27.97 9.23 15.31
C ALA A 383 -27.24 9.05 16.66
N TRP A 384 -26.60 7.89 16.85
CA TRP A 384 -25.79 7.63 18.06
C TRP A 384 -24.65 8.62 18.27
N LEU A 385 -24.03 9.15 17.20
CA LEU A 385 -23.00 10.17 17.32
C LEU A 385 -23.60 11.50 17.84
N ALA A 386 -24.76 11.90 17.33
CA ALA A 386 -25.46 13.11 17.80
C ALA A 386 -25.96 12.96 19.24
N ASP A 387 -26.47 11.78 19.63
CA ASP A 387 -26.84 11.46 21.01
C ASP A 387 -25.63 11.57 21.95
N VAL A 388 -24.47 11.02 21.55
CA VAL A 388 -23.21 11.10 22.32
C VAL A 388 -22.74 12.55 22.45
N LEU A 389 -22.78 13.35 21.38
CA LEU A 389 -22.40 14.77 21.45
C LEU A 389 -23.35 15.56 22.35
N THR A 390 -24.64 15.25 22.32
CA THR A 390 -25.66 15.85 23.20
C THR A 390 -25.46 15.43 24.66
N GLU A 391 -25.09 14.17 24.93
CA GLU A 391 -24.71 13.73 26.28
C GLU A 391 -23.46 14.47 26.78
N ILE A 392 -22.45 14.63 25.91
CA ILE A 392 -21.21 15.34 26.25
C ILE A 392 -21.49 16.80 26.57
N ASP A 393 -22.24 17.52 25.74
CA ASP A 393 -22.59 18.94 25.95
C ASP A 393 -23.37 19.14 27.27
N ASN A 394 -24.41 18.32 27.49
CA ASN A 394 -25.11 18.29 28.78
C ASN A 394 -24.16 18.01 29.96
N SER A 395 -23.20 17.09 29.81
CA SER A 395 -22.21 16.81 30.87
C SER A 395 -21.24 17.98 31.12
N MET A 396 -20.89 18.75 30.07
CA MET A 396 -20.08 19.97 30.22
C MET A 396 -20.87 21.08 30.90
N HIS A 397 -22.15 21.24 30.57
CA HIS A 397 -23.02 22.27 31.12
C HIS A 397 -23.40 22.03 32.59
N PHE A 398 -23.79 20.80 32.93
CA PHE A 398 -24.30 20.46 34.27
C PHE A 398 -23.21 20.01 35.27
N ASP A 399 -22.09 19.46 34.81
CA ASP A 399 -20.93 19.09 35.66
C ASP A 399 -19.61 19.72 35.15
N PRO A 400 -19.48 21.06 35.23
CA PRO A 400 -18.27 21.77 34.82
C PRO A 400 -17.08 21.36 35.72
N PRO A 401 -16.00 20.80 35.14
CA PRO A 401 -14.97 20.11 35.91
C PRO A 401 -14.10 21.08 36.73
N VAL A 402 -13.66 20.61 37.89
CA VAL A 402 -12.66 21.30 38.70
C VAL A 402 -11.29 21.20 38.02
N ARG A 403 -10.94 22.24 37.23
CA ARG A 403 -9.63 22.52 36.58
C ARG A 403 -8.66 21.33 36.48
N ASP A 404 -8.73 20.66 35.34
CA ASP A 404 -7.78 19.66 34.85
C ASP A 404 -6.80 20.30 33.82
N ASP A 405 -5.71 19.62 33.45
CA ASP A 405 -4.79 19.98 32.34
C ASP A 405 -5.36 19.61 30.94
N SER A 406 -6.62 19.17 30.88
CA SER A 406 -7.34 18.82 29.65
C SER A 406 -8.05 20.05 29.07
N ASN A 407 -8.00 20.23 27.74
CA ASN A 407 -8.52 21.45 27.07
C ASN A 407 -10.04 21.48 26.88
N GLY A 408 -10.78 20.47 27.37
CA GLY A 408 -12.23 20.33 27.18
C GLY A 408 -12.63 19.78 25.80
N THR A 409 -11.78 19.91 24.78
CA THR A 409 -11.99 19.45 23.39
C THR A 409 -12.59 18.04 23.26
N ILE A 410 -13.46 17.89 22.25
CA ILE A 410 -13.98 16.59 21.80
C ILE A 410 -13.17 16.14 20.58
N LEU A 411 -12.54 14.96 20.66
CA LEU A 411 -11.78 14.36 19.56
C LEU A 411 -12.52 13.15 18.98
N ILE A 412 -13.01 13.27 17.75
CA ILE A 412 -13.63 12.18 16.99
C ILE A 412 -12.56 11.54 16.10
N MET A 413 -12.37 10.23 16.23
CA MET A 413 -11.39 9.44 15.47
C MET A 413 -12.09 8.48 14.50
N CYS A 414 -11.64 8.46 13.24
CA CYS A 414 -12.27 7.72 12.14
C CYS A 414 -11.26 6.85 11.36
N GLY A 415 -11.75 5.86 10.60
CA GLY A 415 -10.91 4.96 9.81
C GLY A 415 -10.21 5.60 8.61
N ASP A 416 -10.90 6.52 7.91
CA ASP A 416 -10.48 7.07 6.62
C ASP A 416 -10.71 8.59 6.55
N THR A 417 -9.87 9.34 5.83
CA THR A 417 -10.08 10.80 5.65
C THR A 417 -11.40 11.14 4.94
N ASN A 418 -11.97 10.20 4.18
CA ASN A 418 -13.29 10.34 3.57
C ASN A 418 -14.42 10.29 4.60
N THR A 419 -14.34 9.41 5.62
CA THR A 419 -15.34 9.38 6.69
C THR A 419 -15.23 10.63 7.57
N CYS A 420 -14.02 11.18 7.79
CA CYS A 420 -13.86 12.49 8.43
C CYS A 420 -14.57 13.63 7.68
N ARG A 421 -14.44 13.70 6.35
CA ARG A 421 -15.14 14.71 5.53
C ARG A 421 -16.66 14.55 5.60
N GLN A 422 -17.14 13.30 5.55
CA GLN A 422 -18.56 12.97 5.62
C GLN A 422 -19.17 13.28 6.99
N LEU A 423 -18.46 13.00 8.08
CA LEU A 423 -18.91 13.34 9.43
C LEU A 423 -18.86 14.85 9.68
N ARG A 424 -17.85 15.55 9.15
CA ARG A 424 -17.83 17.03 9.16
C ARG A 424 -19.06 17.60 8.47
N ASP A 425 -19.39 17.10 7.29
CA ASP A 425 -20.55 17.51 6.51
C ASP A 425 -21.88 17.21 7.23
N TYR A 426 -21.99 16.03 7.86
CA TYR A 426 -23.14 15.67 8.70
C TYR A 426 -23.28 16.60 9.91
N LEU A 427 -22.23 16.77 10.72
CA LEU A 427 -22.30 17.60 11.93
C LEU A 427 -22.57 19.09 11.61
N GLN A 428 -22.10 19.59 10.46
CA GLN A 428 -22.45 20.92 9.97
C GLN A 428 -23.91 21.04 9.50
N THR A 429 -24.58 19.93 9.16
CA THR A 429 -25.92 19.93 8.56
C THR A 429 -27.01 19.25 9.40
N MET A 430 -26.68 18.65 10.55
CA MET A 430 -27.58 17.75 11.30
C MET A 430 -28.85 18.42 11.86
N HIS A 431 -28.84 19.74 12.10
CA HIS A 431 -30.02 20.48 12.56
C HIS A 431 -30.84 21.11 11.41
N PHE A 432 -30.44 20.91 10.14
CA PHE A 432 -31.12 21.51 9.00
C PHE A 432 -32.18 20.56 8.44
N LYS A 433 -33.43 20.74 8.88
CA LYS A 433 -34.60 20.00 8.38
C LYS A 433 -35.14 20.62 7.10
N PRO A 434 -35.16 19.91 5.96
CA PRO A 434 -35.79 20.43 4.75
C PRO A 434 -37.31 20.32 4.86
N LYS A 435 -38.01 21.47 4.94
CA LYS A 435 -39.48 21.54 5.00
C LYS A 435 -40.10 20.72 3.87
N VAL A 436 -40.84 19.68 4.26
CA VAL A 436 -41.76 18.96 3.37
C VAL A 436 -43.14 19.53 3.63
N GLU A 437 -43.92 19.80 2.59
CA GLU A 437 -45.34 20.16 2.72
C GLU A 437 -46.14 18.98 3.34
N LYS A 438 -46.11 18.88 4.67
CA LYS A 438 -47.09 18.11 5.44
C LYS A 438 -48.25 19.03 5.82
N SER A 439 -49.45 18.46 5.86
CA SER A 439 -50.64 19.15 6.34
C SER A 439 -50.52 19.48 7.84
N PRO A 440 -51.03 20.65 8.30
CA PRO A 440 -50.78 21.21 9.65
C PRO A 440 -51.63 20.56 10.74
N ALA A 441 -51.48 19.25 10.92
CA ALA A 441 -52.28 18.43 11.85
C ALA A 441 -51.45 17.51 12.77
N GLU A 442 -50.12 17.50 12.59
CA GLU A 442 -49.15 16.65 13.34
C GLU A 442 -47.85 17.44 13.58
N GLU A 443 -47.98 18.69 14.06
CA GLU A 443 -46.87 19.48 14.61
C GLU A 443 -46.93 19.37 16.15
N ASP A 444 -46.31 18.33 16.69
CA ASP A 444 -45.97 18.27 18.11
C ASP A 444 -44.63 19.02 18.30
N GLU A 445 -44.60 20.04 19.18
CA GLU A 445 -43.44 20.92 19.41
C GLU A 445 -42.17 20.17 19.91
N GLU A 446 -42.28 18.89 20.29
CA GLU A 446 -41.16 18.04 20.76
C GLU A 446 -40.34 17.40 19.61
N ASP A 447 -40.83 17.39 18.36
CA ASP A 447 -40.13 16.78 17.21
C ASP A 447 -39.20 17.75 16.45
N GLU A 448 -39.16 19.05 16.82
CA GLU A 448 -38.38 20.07 16.09
C GLU A 448 -36.85 19.90 16.21
N ASP A 449 -36.33 19.45 17.35
CA ASP A 449 -34.87 19.43 17.62
C ASP A 449 -34.11 18.14 17.24
N GLN A 450 -34.80 17.05 16.86
CA GLN A 450 -34.13 15.78 16.54
C GLN A 450 -33.14 15.92 15.36
N PRO A 451 -31.87 15.48 15.50
CA PRO A 451 -30.86 15.59 14.45
C PRO A 451 -31.16 14.67 13.26
N THR A 452 -30.95 15.13 12.03
CA THR A 452 -31.33 14.41 10.81
C THR A 452 -30.34 14.68 9.67
N ALA A 453 -29.89 13.65 8.94
CA ALA A 453 -28.96 13.80 7.80
C ALA A 453 -29.65 14.11 6.46
N ALA A 454 -30.98 14.23 6.44
CA ALA A 454 -31.81 14.39 5.25
C ALA A 454 -31.34 15.49 4.27
N PHE A 455 -30.90 16.66 4.76
CA PHE A 455 -30.40 17.74 3.89
C PHE A 455 -29.13 17.33 3.12
N MET A 456 -28.12 16.79 3.81
CA MET A 456 -26.91 16.24 3.19
C MET A 456 -27.28 15.17 2.15
N MET A 457 -28.18 14.25 2.51
CA MET A 457 -28.57 13.12 1.67
C MET A 457 -29.33 13.57 0.41
N ARG A 458 -30.20 14.58 0.51
CA ARG A 458 -30.87 15.21 -0.64
C ARG A 458 -29.86 15.88 -1.59
N ARG A 459 -28.92 16.67 -1.05
CA ARG A 459 -27.84 17.28 -1.86
C ARG A 459 -27.01 16.21 -2.58
N LYS A 460 -26.63 15.13 -1.89
CA LYS A 460 -25.90 14.00 -2.50
C LYS A 460 -26.70 13.32 -3.60
N LEU A 461 -28.01 13.11 -3.42
CA LEU A 461 -28.89 12.53 -4.44
C LEU A 461 -28.96 13.40 -5.71
N ARG A 462 -29.10 14.73 -5.58
CA ARG A 462 -29.02 15.66 -6.73
C ARG A 462 -27.71 15.48 -7.52
N ASN A 463 -26.58 15.41 -6.81
CA ASN A 463 -25.26 15.24 -7.41
C ASN A 463 -25.10 13.87 -8.10
N TYR A 464 -25.58 12.79 -7.47
CA TYR A 464 -25.60 11.46 -8.07
C TYR A 464 -26.45 11.39 -9.35
N LEU A 465 -27.66 11.96 -9.37
CA LEU A 465 -28.52 11.95 -10.56
C LEU A 465 -27.90 12.75 -11.73
N ARG A 466 -27.25 13.89 -11.43
CA ARG A 466 -26.47 14.65 -12.42
C ARG A 466 -25.29 13.81 -12.96
N TRP A 467 -24.48 13.27 -12.06
CA TRP A 467 -23.35 12.41 -12.41
C TRP A 467 -23.79 11.20 -13.25
N LYS A 468 -24.90 10.54 -12.91
CA LYS A 468 -25.43 9.37 -13.62
C LYS A 468 -25.82 9.70 -15.07
N LYS A 469 -26.38 10.90 -15.29
CA LYS A 469 -26.71 11.43 -16.63
C LYS A 469 -25.45 11.68 -17.46
N GLU A 470 -24.44 12.34 -16.88
CA GLU A 470 -23.14 12.60 -17.52
C GLU A 470 -22.38 11.30 -17.80
N PHE A 471 -22.35 10.38 -16.84
CA PHE A 471 -21.73 9.06 -16.95
C PHE A 471 -22.36 8.22 -18.06
N ALA A 472 -23.70 8.21 -18.19
CA ALA A 472 -24.39 7.54 -19.29
C ALA A 472 -24.03 8.14 -20.65
N GLN A 473 -23.87 9.46 -20.74
CA GLN A 473 -23.43 10.13 -21.97
C GLN A 473 -21.99 9.77 -22.35
N VAL A 474 -21.06 9.86 -21.39
CA VAL A 474 -19.64 9.49 -21.59
C VAL A 474 -19.49 8.03 -21.99
N ASN A 475 -20.21 7.12 -21.33
CA ASN A 475 -20.17 5.69 -21.65
C ASN A 475 -20.69 5.44 -23.08
N ALA A 476 -21.76 6.13 -23.50
CA ALA A 476 -22.29 6.05 -24.85
C ALA A 476 -21.31 6.61 -25.92
N THR A 477 -20.64 7.74 -25.65
CA THR A 477 -19.66 8.32 -26.60
C THR A 477 -18.46 7.39 -26.76
N LEU A 478 -17.84 6.94 -25.66
CA LEU A 478 -16.68 6.02 -25.65
C LEU A 478 -16.97 4.71 -26.40
N PHE A 479 -18.16 4.11 -26.22
CA PHE A 479 -18.52 2.91 -26.98
C PHE A 479 -18.82 3.22 -28.46
N SER A 480 -19.40 4.38 -28.79
CA SER A 480 -19.61 4.77 -30.18
C SER A 480 -18.30 4.98 -30.94
N GLU A 481 -17.28 5.52 -30.27
CA GLU A 481 -15.94 5.70 -30.85
C GLU A 481 -15.19 4.39 -30.98
N ASN A 482 -15.22 3.53 -29.96
CA ASN A 482 -14.67 2.17 -30.06
C ASN A 482 -15.32 1.37 -31.21
N GLN A 483 -16.64 1.47 -31.41
CA GLN A 483 -17.29 0.85 -32.56
C GLN A 483 -16.89 1.50 -33.90
N LYS A 484 -16.72 2.82 -33.96
CA LYS A 484 -16.22 3.50 -35.18
C LYS A 484 -14.77 3.06 -35.50
N ALA A 485 -13.91 2.95 -34.50
CA ALA A 485 -12.52 2.47 -34.65
C ALA A 485 -12.46 1.00 -35.10
N LEU A 486 -13.25 0.12 -34.49
CA LEU A 486 -13.38 -1.29 -34.89
C LEU A 486 -13.91 -1.44 -36.32
N ASN A 487 -14.93 -0.65 -36.71
CA ASN A 487 -15.44 -0.67 -38.08
C ASN A 487 -14.40 -0.11 -39.07
N GLY A 488 -13.73 0.99 -38.75
CA GLY A 488 -12.66 1.58 -39.56
C GLY A 488 -11.45 0.66 -39.76
N ALA A 489 -11.13 -0.18 -38.77
CA ALA A 489 -10.09 -1.21 -38.90
C ALA A 489 -10.49 -2.34 -39.86
N THR A 490 -11.79 -2.66 -39.98
CA THR A 490 -12.27 -3.76 -40.85
C THR A 490 -12.44 -3.38 -42.32
N ASP A 491 -12.53 -2.09 -42.67
CA ASP A 491 -12.69 -1.63 -44.06
C ASP A 491 -11.40 -1.69 -44.91
N ARG A 492 -10.26 -2.10 -44.33
CA ARG A 492 -9.00 -2.34 -45.07
C ARG A 492 -8.81 -3.77 -45.58
N SER A 493 -9.78 -4.69 -45.39
CA SER A 493 -9.68 -6.06 -45.91
C SER A 493 -10.99 -6.60 -46.52
N GLY A 494 -11.06 -6.62 -47.85
CA GLY A 494 -11.74 -7.68 -48.62
C GLY A 494 -13.27 -7.68 -48.64
N GLN A 495 -13.82 -7.53 -49.85
CA GLN A 495 -15.25 -7.67 -50.20
C GLN A 495 -16.02 -8.78 -49.46
N ARG A 496 -17.15 -8.39 -48.85
CA ARG A 496 -18.11 -9.30 -48.19
C ARG A 496 -18.85 -10.21 -49.17
N LEU A 497 -18.65 -11.53 -49.08
CA LEU A 497 -19.62 -12.53 -49.53
C LEU A 497 -20.62 -12.83 -48.38
N ARG A 498 -21.77 -12.15 -48.42
CA ARG A 498 -22.76 -12.16 -47.32
C ARG A 498 -23.69 -13.38 -47.39
N GLY A 499 -23.26 -14.51 -46.82
CA GLY A 499 -24.12 -15.69 -46.65
C GLY A 499 -25.26 -15.46 -45.65
N LYS A 500 -26.51 -15.50 -46.11
CA LYS A 500 -27.70 -15.52 -45.23
C LYS A 500 -27.81 -16.89 -44.54
N ALA A 501 -27.97 -16.90 -43.22
CA ALA A 501 -28.39 -18.11 -42.49
C ALA A 501 -29.87 -18.43 -42.81
N PRO A 502 -30.24 -19.72 -42.99
CA PRO A 502 -31.61 -20.09 -43.37
C PRO A 502 -32.57 -20.05 -42.17
N SER A 503 -33.70 -19.38 -42.36
CA SER A 503 -34.80 -19.32 -41.40
C SER A 503 -35.60 -20.63 -41.41
N ASN A 504 -35.17 -21.65 -40.66
CA ASN A 504 -36.04 -22.68 -40.07
C ASN A 504 -35.29 -23.70 -39.20
N LYS A 505 -35.30 -23.49 -37.87
CA LYS A 505 -35.23 -24.58 -36.88
C LYS A 505 -36.21 -24.29 -35.75
N ARG A 506 -37.41 -24.90 -35.82
CA ARG A 506 -38.33 -25.00 -34.68
C ARG A 506 -37.66 -25.83 -33.58
N ARG A 507 -37.11 -25.17 -32.56
CA ARG A 507 -36.64 -25.83 -31.33
C ARG A 507 -37.88 -26.30 -30.56
N ARG A 508 -38.01 -27.62 -30.35
CA ARG A 508 -39.02 -28.18 -29.44
C ARG A 508 -38.72 -27.67 -28.02
N MET A 509 -39.58 -26.81 -27.48
CA MET A 509 -39.67 -26.61 -26.03
C MET A 509 -40.51 -27.74 -25.43
N ARG A 510 -40.08 -28.28 -24.29
CA ARG A 510 -40.82 -29.27 -23.50
C ARG A 510 -40.72 -28.84 -22.04
N GLY A 511 -41.88 -28.69 -21.39
CA GLY A 511 -41.98 -28.22 -20.01
C GLY A 511 -42.25 -26.72 -19.94
N GLY A 512 -43.48 -26.35 -19.56
CA GLY A 512 -43.79 -24.98 -19.17
C GLY A 512 -43.45 -24.80 -17.69
N GLY A 513 -42.57 -23.83 -17.40
CA GLY A 513 -42.49 -23.15 -16.10
C GLY A 513 -43.06 -21.75 -16.27
N ALA A 514 -43.61 -21.17 -15.20
CA ALA A 514 -44.34 -19.91 -15.28
C ALA A 514 -43.51 -18.76 -15.87
N ALA A 515 -44.09 -18.02 -16.82
CA ALA A 515 -43.57 -16.74 -17.26
C ALA A 515 -43.88 -15.67 -16.19
N GLY A 516 -43.05 -15.62 -15.15
CA GLY A 516 -43.09 -14.62 -14.10
C GLY A 516 -41.71 -14.01 -13.89
N THR A 517 -41.64 -12.68 -13.97
CA THR A 517 -40.57 -11.83 -13.41
C THR A 517 -39.11 -12.25 -13.67
N SER A 518 -38.53 -11.80 -14.78
CA SER A 518 -37.06 -11.73 -14.96
C SER A 518 -36.60 -10.36 -15.46
N LEU A 519 -37.20 -9.29 -14.93
CA LEU A 519 -36.81 -7.90 -15.16
C LEU A 519 -35.48 -7.61 -14.42
N GLY A 520 -34.34 -7.90 -15.05
CA GLY A 520 -33.02 -7.60 -14.47
C GLY A 520 -31.82 -8.39 -15.02
N ARG A 521 -32.04 -9.47 -15.78
CA ARG A 521 -30.95 -10.27 -16.39
C ARG A 521 -30.93 -10.14 -17.91
N ALA A 522 -29.72 -10.09 -18.47
CA ALA A 522 -29.50 -10.14 -19.91
C ALA A 522 -29.63 -11.59 -20.45
N ASP A 523 -29.67 -11.75 -21.78
CA ASP A 523 -29.75 -13.07 -22.46
C ASP A 523 -28.59 -14.02 -22.13
N ASN A 524 -27.46 -13.49 -21.63
CA ASN A 524 -26.33 -14.26 -21.09
C ASN A 524 -26.50 -14.66 -19.61
N GLY A 525 -27.51 -14.14 -18.90
CA GLY A 525 -27.75 -14.35 -17.47
C GLY A 525 -27.02 -13.39 -16.53
N SER A 526 -26.23 -12.41 -17.03
CA SER A 526 -25.61 -11.39 -16.17
C SER A 526 -26.61 -10.30 -15.79
N ILE A 527 -26.39 -9.62 -14.67
CA ILE A 527 -27.19 -8.46 -14.26
C ILE A 527 -27.03 -7.34 -15.30
N LEU A 528 -28.16 -6.80 -15.78
CA LEU A 528 -28.22 -5.63 -16.67
C LEU A 528 -27.97 -4.34 -15.89
N GLN A 529 -27.24 -3.40 -16.50
CA GLN A 529 -27.10 -2.06 -15.93
C GLN A 529 -28.48 -1.39 -15.97
N PHE A 530 -28.99 -1.01 -14.79
CA PHE A 530 -30.32 -0.44 -14.65
C PHE A 530 -30.26 1.07 -14.88
N PHE A 531 -30.83 1.52 -15.99
CA PHE A 531 -31.06 2.93 -16.26
C PHE A 531 -32.54 3.25 -15.95
N GLU A 532 -32.78 4.22 -15.06
CA GLU A 532 -34.11 4.81 -14.89
C GLU A 532 -34.62 5.40 -16.22
N ARG A 533 -35.93 5.46 -16.39
CA ARG A 533 -36.53 6.21 -17.50
C ARG A 533 -36.34 7.71 -17.23
N PRO A 534 -36.06 8.55 -18.26
CA PRO A 534 -35.82 9.99 -18.05
C PRO A 534 -36.93 10.70 -17.26
N ALA A 535 -38.20 10.32 -17.45
CA ALA A 535 -39.32 10.86 -16.68
C ALA A 535 -39.24 10.54 -15.17
N GLU A 536 -38.82 9.33 -14.79
CA GLU A 536 -38.65 8.93 -13.39
C GLU A 536 -37.51 9.70 -12.70
N VAL A 537 -36.48 10.07 -13.47
CA VAL A 537 -35.39 10.93 -13.01
C VAL A 537 -35.83 12.39 -12.89
N GLU A 538 -36.67 12.87 -13.80
CA GLU A 538 -37.27 14.22 -13.73
C GLU A 538 -38.20 14.35 -12.52
N ASP A 539 -39.02 13.35 -12.22
CA ASP A 539 -39.86 13.29 -11.01
C ASP A 539 -39.01 13.30 -9.72
N LEU A 540 -37.96 12.47 -9.64
CA LEU A 540 -37.02 12.47 -8.50
C LEU A 540 -36.26 13.79 -8.37
N MET A 541 -35.83 14.40 -9.47
CA MET A 541 -35.19 15.71 -9.46
C MET A 541 -36.15 16.83 -9.04
N ALA A 542 -37.46 16.66 -9.25
CA ALA A 542 -38.51 17.57 -8.79
C ALA A 542 -38.77 17.45 -7.28
N GLU A 543 -38.91 16.23 -6.73
CA GLU A 543 -39.09 16.03 -5.27
C GLU A 543 -37.85 16.44 -4.44
N VAL A 544 -36.68 16.66 -5.05
CA VAL A 544 -35.41 17.00 -4.39
C VAL A 544 -34.86 18.37 -4.82
N GLN A 545 -35.70 19.29 -5.36
CA GLN A 545 -35.26 20.64 -5.71
C GLN A 545 -34.77 21.44 -4.49
N ILE A 546 -33.91 22.43 -4.75
CA ILE A 546 -33.43 23.39 -3.74
C ILE A 546 -34.63 24.28 -3.40
N THR A 547 -35.11 24.27 -2.16
CA THR A 547 -36.11 25.24 -1.70
C THR A 547 -35.48 26.62 -1.57
N GLU A 548 -36.26 27.69 -1.61
CA GLU A 548 -35.72 29.06 -1.58
C GLU A 548 -34.87 29.32 -0.31
N GLU A 549 -35.24 28.72 0.82
CA GLU A 549 -34.46 28.74 2.08
C GLU A 549 -33.17 27.91 2.03
N GLU A 550 -33.10 26.82 1.25
CA GLU A 550 -31.85 26.07 0.99
C GLU A 550 -30.88 26.87 0.08
N ALA A 551 -31.39 27.84 -0.70
CA ALA A 551 -30.60 28.65 -1.63
C ALA A 551 -30.05 29.95 -1.01
N GLU A 552 -30.71 30.48 0.03
CA GLU A 552 -30.24 31.67 0.76
C GLU A 552 -29.06 31.39 1.69
N GLN A 553 -28.89 30.13 2.12
CA GLN A 553 -27.75 29.73 2.93
C GLN A 553 -26.49 29.62 2.07
N LYS A 554 -25.40 30.26 2.53
CA LYS A 554 -24.14 30.35 1.78
C LYS A 554 -23.71 28.96 1.29
N PRO A 555 -23.39 28.78 0.00
CA PRO A 555 -22.76 27.55 -0.45
C PRO A 555 -21.46 27.39 0.31
N GLU A 556 -21.34 26.26 1.03
CA GLU A 556 -20.10 25.62 1.49
C GLU A 556 -18.96 26.56 1.94
N ILE A 557 -18.60 26.51 3.22
CA ILE A 557 -17.24 26.85 3.68
C ILE A 557 -16.26 25.74 3.23
N ILE A 558 -16.27 25.41 1.94
CA ILE A 558 -15.18 24.73 1.26
C ILE A 558 -14.17 25.83 0.97
N THR A 559 -13.08 25.80 1.76
CA THR A 559 -12.12 26.89 1.93
C THR A 559 -12.76 28.19 2.37
N ASP A 560 -12.43 28.62 3.60
CA ASP A 560 -12.26 30.06 3.80
C ASP A 560 -11.18 30.51 2.79
N PRO A 561 -11.50 31.37 1.81
CA PRO A 561 -10.46 32.00 1.01
C PRO A 561 -9.70 32.89 1.98
N LEU A 562 -8.40 32.62 2.17
CA LEU A 562 -7.51 33.37 3.09
C LEU A 562 -7.42 34.88 2.80
N GLU A 563 -8.16 35.37 1.81
CA GLU A 563 -8.38 36.76 1.41
C GLU A 563 -9.16 37.58 2.45
N ASN A 564 -9.99 36.96 3.32
CA ASN A 564 -10.88 37.67 4.26
C ASN A 564 -10.58 37.46 5.75
N MET A 565 -9.36 37.07 6.13
CA MET A 565 -9.01 36.92 7.56
C MET A 565 -9.13 38.22 8.36
N GLU A 566 -8.89 39.39 7.76
CA GLU A 566 -8.65 40.65 8.50
C GLU A 566 -9.88 41.25 9.21
N ASP A 567 -11.10 40.88 8.82
CA ASP A 567 -12.32 41.57 9.29
C ASP A 567 -13.09 40.85 10.41
N TYR A 568 -12.93 39.53 10.60
CA TYR A 568 -13.71 38.74 11.57
C TYR A 568 -12.90 37.65 12.29
N TYR A 569 -12.11 38.05 13.28
CA TYR A 569 -11.47 37.13 14.22
C TYR A 569 -12.35 36.87 15.45
N GLN A 570 -12.82 35.64 15.64
CA GLN A 570 -13.33 35.16 16.92
C GLN A 570 -12.40 34.05 17.45
N LEU A 571 -11.82 34.26 18.63
CA LEU A 571 -11.11 33.21 19.35
C LEU A 571 -12.14 32.25 19.93
N TYR A 572 -12.23 31.05 19.38
CA TYR A 572 -12.98 29.95 19.99
C TYR A 572 -12.22 29.42 21.21
N GLU A 573 -12.93 29.18 22.31
CA GLU A 573 -12.36 28.44 23.43
C GLU A 573 -12.24 26.97 23.06
N MET A 574 -11.15 26.31 23.48
CA MET A 574 -10.91 24.92 23.08
C MET A 574 -11.98 23.93 23.56
N GLN A 575 -12.74 24.28 24.61
CA GLN A 575 -13.87 23.49 25.07
C GLN A 575 -15.02 23.40 24.05
N ASP A 576 -15.16 24.39 23.16
CA ASP A 576 -16.22 24.47 22.15
C ASP A 576 -15.82 23.75 20.83
N LEU A 577 -14.61 23.18 20.77
CA LEU A 577 -14.04 22.61 19.56
C LEU A 577 -14.27 21.10 19.44
N VAL A 578 -14.93 20.71 18.36
CA VAL A 578 -15.01 19.31 17.89
C VAL A 578 -13.95 19.08 16.80
N ALA A 579 -12.90 18.33 17.15
CA ALA A 579 -11.84 17.94 16.21
C ALA A 579 -12.16 16.57 15.60
N ILE A 580 -12.01 16.41 14.28
CA ILE A 580 -12.25 15.15 13.56
C ILE A 580 -10.99 14.74 12.81
N HIS A 581 -10.37 13.63 13.22
CA HIS A 581 -9.13 13.10 12.65
C HIS A 581 -9.29 11.65 12.18
N ALA A 582 -8.54 11.28 11.15
CA ALA A 582 -8.38 9.89 10.74
C ALA A 582 -7.20 9.26 11.50
N TYR A 583 -7.23 7.96 11.78
CA TYR A 583 -6.08 7.24 12.35
C TYR A 583 -4.87 7.32 11.39
N ASP A 584 -3.77 7.95 11.82
CA ASP A 584 -2.53 8.09 11.03
C ASP A 584 -1.33 7.37 11.69
N GLY A 585 -1.61 6.33 12.48
CA GLY A 585 -0.57 5.53 13.11
C GLY A 585 0.11 6.29 14.23
N ASP A 586 1.44 6.26 14.32
CA ASP A 586 2.13 6.84 15.48
C ASP A 586 1.95 8.36 15.60
N GLN A 587 1.58 9.05 14.50
CA GLN A 587 1.20 10.47 14.51
C GLN A 587 -0.01 10.79 15.40
N ASP A 588 -0.90 9.82 15.65
CA ASP A 588 -2.05 9.95 16.56
C ASP A 588 -1.62 10.40 17.98
N GLU A 589 -0.40 10.07 18.38
CA GLU A 589 0.15 10.41 19.69
C GLU A 589 0.51 11.91 19.81
N HIS A 590 0.99 12.56 18.74
CA HIS A 590 1.15 14.03 18.74
C HIS A 590 -0.22 14.71 18.84
N VAL A 591 -1.23 14.25 18.09
CA VAL A 591 -2.60 14.80 18.16
C VAL A 591 -3.16 14.74 19.59
N LEU A 592 -2.92 13.66 20.34
CA LEU A 592 -3.35 13.56 21.74
C LEU A 592 -2.65 14.55 22.67
N GLU A 593 -1.34 14.80 22.49
CA GLU A 593 -0.59 15.77 23.33
C GLU A 593 -0.86 17.23 22.96
N GLU A 594 -1.12 17.53 21.69
CA GLU A 594 -1.47 18.87 21.20
C GLU A 594 -2.91 19.26 21.58
N VAL A 595 -3.90 18.41 21.25
CA VAL A 595 -5.32 18.70 21.44
C VAL A 595 -5.74 18.58 22.91
N LYS A 596 -5.06 17.72 23.68
CA LYS A 596 -5.38 17.34 25.06
C LYS A 596 -6.88 17.07 25.32
N PRO A 597 -7.50 16.12 24.60
CA PRO A 597 -8.94 15.89 24.67
C PRO A 597 -9.42 15.35 26.01
N ARG A 598 -10.57 15.86 26.48
CA ARG A 598 -11.32 15.29 27.61
C ARG A 598 -12.22 14.15 27.16
N TYR A 599 -12.83 14.29 25.97
CA TYR A 599 -13.73 13.30 25.39
C TYR A 599 -13.15 12.78 24.08
N ILE A 600 -13.03 11.46 23.96
CA ILE A 600 -12.58 10.80 22.74
C ILE A 600 -13.69 9.89 22.23
N VAL A 601 -14.13 10.11 20.98
CA VAL A 601 -15.14 9.28 20.31
C VAL A 601 -14.46 8.47 19.22
N MET A 602 -14.34 7.16 19.44
CA MET A 602 -13.84 6.22 18.44
C MET A 602 -15.01 5.76 17.57
N TYR A 603 -15.12 6.34 16.36
CA TYR A 603 -16.21 6.05 15.42
C TYR A 603 -16.08 4.67 14.76
N GLU A 604 -14.83 4.19 14.61
CA GLU A 604 -14.48 2.85 14.12
C GLU A 604 -13.47 2.20 15.10
N PRO A 605 -13.48 0.87 15.29
CA PRO A 605 -12.62 0.22 16.26
C PRO A 605 -11.19 -0.01 15.72
N ASP A 606 -10.19 0.60 16.37
CA ASP A 606 -8.77 0.29 16.15
C ASP A 606 -8.03 -0.12 17.44
N ALA A 607 -7.36 -1.27 17.38
CA ALA A 607 -6.68 -1.86 18.54
C ALA A 607 -5.37 -1.15 18.93
N ALA A 608 -4.71 -0.44 17.99
CA ALA A 608 -3.50 0.29 18.28
C ALA A 608 -3.83 1.63 18.96
N PHE A 609 -4.84 2.35 18.47
CA PHE A 609 -5.27 3.61 19.06
C PHE A 609 -5.83 3.44 20.48
N ILE A 610 -6.61 2.38 20.77
CA ILE A 610 -7.04 2.06 22.16
C ILE A 610 -5.83 2.06 23.10
N ARG A 611 -4.74 1.38 22.72
CA ARG A 611 -3.52 1.29 23.53
C ARG A 611 -2.78 2.62 23.64
N ARG A 612 -2.79 3.45 22.58
CA ARG A 612 -2.25 4.81 22.67
C ARG A 612 -3.02 5.66 23.67
N VAL A 613 -4.35 5.56 23.71
CA VAL A 613 -5.17 6.25 24.72
C VAL A 613 -4.88 5.72 26.14
N GLU A 614 -4.67 4.42 26.33
CA GLU A 614 -4.20 3.86 27.61
C GLU A 614 -2.83 4.44 28.03
N VAL A 615 -1.87 4.52 27.10
CA VAL A 615 -0.51 5.07 27.34
C VAL A 615 -0.55 6.58 27.63
N TYR A 616 -1.29 7.35 26.84
CA TYR A 616 -1.51 8.80 27.01
C TYR A 616 -2.11 9.11 28.38
N ARG A 617 -3.11 8.33 28.80
CA ARG A 617 -3.77 8.48 30.10
C ARG A 617 -2.89 8.07 31.27
N SER A 618 -2.18 6.94 31.17
CA SER A 618 -1.31 6.48 32.26
C SER A 618 -0.01 7.29 32.39
N SER A 619 0.37 8.03 31.36
CA SER A 619 1.44 9.05 31.43
C SER A 619 0.99 10.35 32.09
N HIS A 620 -0.29 10.71 31.98
CA HIS A 620 -0.88 11.94 32.56
C HIS A 620 -1.90 11.63 33.66
N ASN A 621 -1.42 11.44 34.90
CA ASN A 621 -2.30 11.06 36.02
C ASN A 621 -3.40 12.09 36.33
N ASP A 622 -3.15 13.37 36.06
CA ASP A 622 -4.08 14.46 36.36
C ASP A 622 -5.27 14.47 35.38
N ARG A 623 -5.01 14.17 34.09
CA ARG A 623 -5.99 14.20 32.99
C ARG A 623 -7.09 13.13 33.16
N ASN A 624 -8.35 13.57 33.11
CA ASN A 624 -9.53 12.70 33.17
C ASN A 624 -10.20 12.57 31.78
N VAL A 625 -9.78 11.54 31.04
CA VAL A 625 -10.31 11.22 29.69
C VAL A 625 -11.48 10.22 29.78
N ARG A 626 -12.60 10.54 29.10
CA ARG A 626 -13.76 9.65 28.87
C ARG A 626 -13.75 9.18 27.42
N VAL A 627 -13.97 7.89 27.18
CA VAL A 627 -13.83 7.28 25.84
C VAL A 627 -15.13 6.61 25.43
N TYR A 628 -15.67 7.00 24.27
CA TYR A 628 -16.80 6.34 23.61
C TYR A 628 -16.27 5.43 22.51
N PHE A 629 -16.71 4.17 22.52
CA PHE A 629 -16.26 3.14 21.59
C PHE A 629 -17.44 2.62 20.76
N MET A 630 -17.56 3.08 19.51
CA MET A 630 -18.67 2.76 18.62
C MET A 630 -18.29 1.64 17.66
N TYR A 631 -19.16 0.63 17.55
CA TYR A 631 -19.02 -0.43 16.55
C TYR A 631 -20.39 -0.99 16.14
N TYR A 632 -20.49 -1.49 14.91
CA TYR A 632 -21.66 -2.24 14.47
C TYR A 632 -21.63 -3.66 15.04
N GLY A 633 -22.62 -4.04 15.86
CA GLY A 633 -22.76 -5.41 16.36
C GLY A 633 -23.18 -6.41 15.27
N GLU A 634 -22.75 -7.67 15.41
CA GLU A 634 -23.02 -8.76 14.45
C GLU A 634 -22.51 -8.45 13.02
N SER A 635 -21.53 -7.56 12.90
CA SER A 635 -21.04 -7.05 11.61
C SER A 635 -19.63 -7.56 11.25
N VAL A 636 -19.25 -7.33 10.00
CA VAL A 636 -17.87 -7.54 9.52
C VAL A 636 -16.87 -6.61 10.23
N GLU A 637 -17.28 -5.44 10.72
CA GLU A 637 -16.41 -4.52 11.50
C GLU A 637 -15.98 -5.15 12.83
N GLU A 638 -16.94 -5.66 13.62
CA GLU A 638 -16.70 -6.35 14.88
C GLU A 638 -15.82 -7.60 14.67
N GLN A 639 -16.16 -8.43 13.68
CA GLN A 639 -15.40 -9.64 13.36
C GLN A 639 -13.97 -9.33 12.91
N ARG A 640 -13.77 -8.26 12.12
CA ARG A 640 -12.44 -7.79 11.70
C ARG A 640 -11.61 -7.32 12.89
N TYR A 641 -12.19 -6.56 13.81
CA TYR A 641 -11.52 -6.12 15.04
C TYR A 641 -11.12 -7.32 15.93
N LEU A 642 -12.08 -8.18 16.29
CA LEU A 642 -11.85 -9.35 17.14
C LEU A 642 -10.83 -10.32 16.53
N SER A 643 -10.88 -10.56 15.21
CA SER A 643 -9.95 -11.45 14.53
C SER A 643 -8.53 -10.87 14.46
N SER A 644 -8.38 -9.54 14.32
CA SER A 644 -7.08 -8.85 14.43
C SER A 644 -6.45 -9.03 15.82
N VAL A 645 -7.24 -8.80 16.88
CA VAL A 645 -6.76 -8.95 18.28
C VAL A 645 -6.40 -10.41 18.60
N ARG A 646 -7.19 -11.39 18.15
CA ARG A 646 -6.87 -12.82 18.31
C ARG A 646 -5.57 -13.19 17.59
N ARG A 647 -5.42 -12.76 16.34
CA ARG A 647 -4.24 -13.03 15.51
C ARG A 647 -2.95 -12.47 16.11
N GLU A 648 -2.97 -11.23 16.59
CA GLU A 648 -1.83 -10.62 17.28
C GLU A 648 -1.45 -11.38 18.56
N LYS A 649 -2.46 -11.75 19.37
CA LYS A 649 -2.27 -12.57 20.57
C LYS A 649 -1.66 -13.93 20.24
N ASP A 650 -2.11 -14.59 19.18
CA ASP A 650 -1.61 -15.88 18.74
C ASP A 650 -0.18 -15.77 18.17
N ALA A 651 0.13 -14.68 17.45
CA ALA A 651 1.48 -14.36 16.99
C ALA A 651 2.44 -14.21 18.18
N PHE A 652 2.15 -13.32 19.15
CA PHE A 652 2.98 -13.20 20.36
C PHE A 652 3.07 -14.51 21.15
N THR A 653 2.00 -15.29 21.23
CA THR A 653 2.01 -16.60 21.92
C THR A 653 2.93 -17.60 21.21
N LYS A 654 2.96 -17.61 19.87
CA LYS A 654 3.92 -18.40 19.08
C LYS A 654 5.36 -17.92 19.32
N LEU A 655 5.61 -16.62 19.33
CA LEU A 655 6.95 -16.03 19.58
C LEU A 655 7.49 -16.37 20.97
N ILE A 656 6.65 -16.29 22.00
CA ILE A 656 7.04 -16.66 23.38
C ILE A 656 7.38 -18.15 23.45
N LYS A 657 6.62 -19.01 22.77
CA LYS A 657 6.91 -20.45 22.69
C LYS A 657 8.20 -20.75 21.92
N GLU A 658 8.40 -20.14 20.75
CA GLU A 658 9.64 -20.30 19.99
C GLU A 658 10.83 -19.84 20.83
N ARG A 659 10.77 -18.63 21.41
CA ARG A 659 11.82 -18.08 22.28
C ARG A 659 12.15 -18.97 23.48
N ALA A 660 11.15 -19.59 24.11
CA ALA A 660 11.37 -20.53 25.21
C ALA A 660 12.00 -21.87 24.75
N SER A 661 11.82 -22.24 23.47
CA SER A 661 12.39 -23.46 22.87
C SER A 661 13.77 -23.25 22.21
N MET A 662 14.15 -22.00 21.91
CA MET A 662 15.45 -21.69 21.31
C MET A 662 16.59 -22.05 22.29
N SER A 663 17.43 -23.01 21.91
CA SER A 663 18.73 -23.20 22.56
C SER A 663 19.69 -22.09 22.11
N LEU A 664 20.34 -21.42 23.05
CA LEU A 664 21.16 -20.22 22.84
C LEU A 664 22.50 -20.46 22.10
N VAL A 665 22.62 -21.54 21.31
CA VAL A 665 23.79 -21.83 20.46
C VAL A 665 23.63 -21.19 19.08
N MET A 666 23.29 -19.89 19.06
CA MET A 666 23.48 -19.06 17.87
C MET A 666 24.92 -18.59 17.83
N THR A 667 25.77 -19.32 17.10
CA THR A 667 27.12 -18.85 16.78
C THR A 667 27.02 -17.67 15.80
N VAL A 668 27.07 -16.45 16.35
CA VAL A 668 27.10 -15.19 15.58
C VAL A 668 28.50 -14.92 14.97
N ASP A 669 29.45 -15.82 15.18
CA ASP A 669 30.75 -15.76 14.54
C ASP A 669 30.61 -16.11 13.05
N PRO A 670 31.03 -15.23 12.12
CA PRO A 670 31.05 -15.54 10.69
C PRO A 670 32.00 -16.68 10.29
N HIS A 671 32.68 -17.30 11.27
CA HIS A 671 33.63 -18.41 11.14
C HIS A 671 33.37 -19.50 12.22
N GLY A 672 32.23 -19.46 12.93
CA GLY A 672 31.89 -20.38 14.01
C GLY A 672 30.74 -21.32 13.62
N ALA A 673 31.07 -22.58 13.37
CA ALA A 673 30.27 -23.56 12.62
C ALA A 673 30.11 -23.18 11.15
N GLU A 674 31.04 -23.67 10.32
CA GLU A 674 31.03 -23.54 8.85
C GLU A 674 29.66 -24.00 8.30
N ASP A 675 29.11 -23.25 7.34
CA ASP A 675 27.93 -23.68 6.60
C ASP A 675 28.26 -25.03 5.93
N PRO A 676 27.44 -26.10 6.09
CA PRO A 676 27.67 -27.37 5.42
C PRO A 676 27.88 -27.24 3.89
N GLN A 677 27.35 -26.18 3.27
CA GLN A 677 27.55 -25.86 1.86
C GLN A 677 28.92 -25.22 1.57
N GLU A 678 29.46 -24.38 2.47
CA GLU A 678 30.83 -23.84 2.34
C GLU A 678 31.90 -24.92 2.55
N ALA A 679 31.70 -25.81 3.53
CA ALA A 679 32.58 -26.95 3.78
C ALA A 679 32.63 -27.92 2.57
N PHE A 680 31.49 -28.11 1.89
CA PHE A 680 31.41 -28.90 0.66
C PHE A 680 32.25 -28.28 -0.48
N LEU A 681 32.15 -26.97 -0.69
CA LEU A 681 32.89 -26.26 -1.76
C LEU A 681 34.42 -26.24 -1.53
N ARG A 682 34.88 -26.06 -0.28
CA ARG A 682 36.32 -26.20 0.06
C ARG A 682 36.86 -27.62 -0.18
N THR A 683 36.02 -28.64 0.02
CA THR A 683 36.39 -30.04 -0.21
C THR A 683 36.53 -30.38 -1.71
N ILE A 684 35.80 -29.67 -2.59
CA ILE A 684 35.93 -29.83 -4.04
C ILE A 684 37.22 -29.16 -4.54
N ASN A 685 37.53 -27.94 -4.09
CA ASN A 685 38.76 -27.22 -4.44
C ASN A 685 40.06 -27.92 -4.01
N THR A 686 40.00 -28.83 -3.03
CA THR A 686 41.16 -29.57 -2.53
C THR A 686 41.34 -30.98 -3.14
N ARG A 687 40.40 -31.43 -4.00
CA ARG A 687 40.40 -32.82 -4.50
C ARG A 687 40.52 -32.98 -6.03
N ILE A 688 40.60 -31.90 -6.80
CA ILE A 688 40.92 -31.96 -8.23
C ILE A 688 42.44 -32.06 -8.40
N ALA A 689 42.88 -33.22 -8.89
CA ALA A 689 44.27 -33.68 -8.81
C ALA A 689 45.29 -32.92 -9.68
N GLY A 690 46.54 -32.90 -9.21
CA GLY A 690 47.70 -33.24 -10.03
C GLY A 690 48.19 -32.23 -11.08
N GLY A 691 49.12 -31.36 -10.68
CA GLY A 691 50.22 -30.94 -11.57
C GLY A 691 49.93 -29.88 -12.65
N GLY A 692 48.75 -29.26 -12.66
CA GLY A 692 48.47 -28.08 -13.48
C GLY A 692 48.80 -26.77 -12.76
N ARG A 693 49.53 -25.85 -13.40
CA ARG A 693 49.74 -24.48 -12.90
C ARG A 693 48.44 -23.68 -13.00
N LEU A 694 47.61 -23.70 -11.96
CA LEU A 694 46.66 -22.61 -11.73
C LEU A 694 47.45 -21.40 -11.24
N ALA A 695 47.45 -20.34 -12.04
CA ALA A 695 47.89 -19.04 -11.58
C ALA A 695 46.84 -18.54 -10.58
N ALA A 696 47.13 -18.67 -9.28
CA ALA A 696 46.39 -17.95 -8.26
C ALA A 696 46.58 -16.45 -8.50
N THR A 697 45.59 -15.81 -9.13
CA THR A 697 45.53 -14.36 -9.24
C THR A 697 45.53 -13.79 -7.82
N ALA A 698 46.51 -12.93 -7.51
CA ALA A 698 46.80 -12.50 -6.14
C ALA A 698 45.77 -11.50 -5.56
N GLN A 699 44.60 -11.38 -6.18
CA GLN A 699 43.55 -10.42 -5.81
C GLN A 699 42.20 -11.14 -5.73
N PRO A 700 41.33 -10.78 -4.76
CA PRO A 700 40.02 -11.38 -4.64
C PRO A 700 39.14 -11.01 -5.86
N PRO A 701 38.25 -11.91 -6.30
CA PRO A 701 37.42 -11.70 -7.47
C PRO A 701 36.48 -10.50 -7.25
N ARG A 702 36.53 -9.48 -8.12
CA ARG A 702 35.64 -8.31 -8.06
C ARG A 702 34.61 -8.26 -9.18
N VAL A 703 33.45 -7.70 -8.88
CA VAL A 703 32.40 -7.40 -9.87
C VAL A 703 32.03 -5.94 -9.76
N VAL A 704 32.01 -5.22 -10.89
CA VAL A 704 31.48 -3.85 -10.94
C VAL A 704 29.98 -3.93 -11.16
N VAL A 705 29.20 -3.26 -10.32
CA VAL A 705 27.73 -3.34 -10.27
C VAL A 705 27.13 -1.95 -10.37
N ASP A 706 26.10 -1.79 -11.20
CA ASP A 706 25.38 -0.52 -11.30
C ASP A 706 24.65 -0.16 -9.99
N VAL A 707 24.75 1.10 -9.56
CA VAL A 707 24.13 1.59 -8.31
C VAL A 707 22.59 1.46 -8.31
N ARG A 708 21.91 1.36 -9.46
CA ARG A 708 20.46 1.08 -9.57
C ARG A 708 20.13 -0.38 -9.27
N GLU A 709 21.06 -1.29 -9.56
CA GLU A 709 20.87 -2.73 -9.40
C GLU A 709 21.00 -3.21 -7.94
N PHE A 710 21.45 -2.33 -7.04
CA PHE A 710 21.28 -2.52 -5.58
C PHE A 710 19.82 -2.47 -5.10
N ARG A 711 18.83 -2.47 -6.01
CA ARG A 711 17.43 -2.80 -5.70
C ARG A 711 17.17 -4.31 -5.74
N SER A 712 18.04 -5.11 -6.36
CA SER A 712 17.90 -6.57 -6.42
C SER A 712 18.64 -7.26 -5.27
N SER A 713 18.32 -8.54 -5.04
CA SER A 713 18.96 -9.38 -4.03
C SER A 713 20.36 -9.87 -4.44
N LEU A 714 20.70 -9.80 -5.72
CA LEU A 714 21.90 -10.42 -6.28
C LEU A 714 23.22 -9.82 -5.74
N PRO A 715 23.40 -8.49 -5.55
CA PRO A 715 24.62 -7.94 -4.96
C PRO A 715 24.91 -8.48 -3.55
N SER A 716 23.88 -8.69 -2.73
CA SER A 716 24.00 -9.29 -1.39
C SER A 716 24.47 -10.76 -1.46
N LEU A 717 24.07 -11.50 -2.50
CA LEU A 717 24.47 -12.89 -2.73
C LEU A 717 25.88 -13.02 -3.32
N LEU A 718 26.27 -12.11 -4.22
CA LEU A 718 27.64 -12.05 -4.77
C LEU A 718 28.67 -11.79 -3.66
N HIS A 719 28.38 -10.82 -2.78
CA HIS A 719 29.19 -10.58 -1.59
C HIS A 719 29.14 -11.76 -0.59
N GLY A 720 28.01 -12.46 -0.50
CA GLY A 720 27.91 -13.72 0.24
C GLY A 720 28.87 -14.80 -0.26
N ARG A 721 29.09 -14.88 -1.57
CA ARG A 721 30.11 -15.76 -2.21
C ARG A 721 31.53 -15.18 -2.23
N SER A 722 31.87 -14.28 -1.30
CA SER A 722 33.21 -13.68 -1.17
C SER A 722 33.69 -12.92 -2.42
N MET A 723 32.79 -12.48 -3.31
CA MET A 723 33.13 -11.58 -4.42
C MET A 723 33.10 -10.13 -3.94
N VAL A 724 34.12 -9.35 -4.32
CA VAL A 724 34.20 -7.91 -4.00
C VAL A 724 33.25 -7.14 -4.91
N VAL A 725 32.12 -6.71 -4.35
CA VAL A 725 31.12 -5.90 -5.06
C VAL A 725 31.56 -4.45 -5.07
N VAL A 726 31.80 -3.88 -6.26
CA VAL A 726 32.19 -2.48 -6.46
C VAL A 726 31.01 -1.70 -7.06
N PRO A 727 30.30 -0.87 -6.29
CA PRO A 727 29.23 -0.03 -6.82
C PRO A 727 29.79 1.07 -7.72
N CYS A 728 29.23 1.22 -8.92
CA CYS A 728 29.55 2.28 -9.87
C CYS A 728 28.26 2.76 -10.57
N MET A 729 28.22 4.00 -11.06
CA MET A 729 27.15 4.41 -11.97
C MET A 729 27.57 4.03 -13.39
N LEU A 730 26.88 3.08 -13.99
CA LEU A 730 27.17 2.58 -15.33
C LEU A 730 26.17 3.16 -16.33
N THR A 731 26.65 3.49 -17.52
CA THR A 731 25.79 3.88 -18.66
C THR A 731 25.34 2.65 -19.46
N VAL A 732 26.15 1.58 -19.45
CA VAL A 732 26.02 0.41 -20.32
C VAL A 732 26.15 -0.88 -19.49
N GLY A 733 25.06 -1.65 -19.42
CA GLY A 733 24.96 -2.90 -18.65
C GLY A 733 24.83 -2.71 -17.14
N ASP A 734 24.42 -3.78 -16.46
CA ASP A 734 24.15 -3.78 -15.01
C ASP A 734 25.32 -4.36 -14.20
N TYR A 735 26.01 -5.35 -14.77
CA TYR A 735 27.16 -6.04 -14.15
C TYR A 735 28.31 -6.17 -15.14
N ILE A 736 29.53 -5.89 -14.70
CA ILE A 736 30.76 -6.10 -15.48
C ILE A 736 31.64 -7.09 -14.73
N LEU A 737 31.82 -8.27 -15.33
CA LEU A 737 32.52 -9.42 -14.71
C LEU A 737 34.01 -9.44 -15.05
N SER A 738 34.36 -8.97 -16.24
CA SER A 738 35.73 -8.82 -16.77
C SER A 738 35.80 -7.64 -17.76
N PRO A 739 36.99 -7.21 -18.21
CA PRO A 739 37.11 -6.21 -19.28
C PRO A 739 36.42 -6.60 -20.60
N ASN A 740 36.14 -7.89 -20.82
CA ASN A 740 35.46 -8.39 -22.01
C ASN A 740 33.95 -8.62 -21.81
N ILE A 741 33.52 -8.94 -20.57
CA ILE A 741 32.20 -9.46 -20.24
C ILE A 741 31.35 -8.40 -19.52
N CYS A 742 30.31 -7.98 -20.20
CA CYS A 742 29.23 -7.13 -19.69
C CYS A 742 27.93 -7.93 -19.66
N VAL A 743 27.14 -7.78 -18.61
CA VAL A 743 25.88 -8.50 -18.39
C VAL A 743 24.75 -7.50 -18.13
N GLU A 744 23.68 -7.61 -18.90
CA GLU A 744 22.38 -6.98 -18.63
C GLU A 744 21.49 -8.03 -17.94
N ARG A 745 20.93 -7.72 -16.78
CA ARG A 745 20.03 -8.59 -16.01
C ARG A 745 18.57 -8.19 -16.26
N LYS A 746 17.74 -9.12 -16.71
CA LYS A 746 16.28 -8.93 -16.80
C LYS A 746 15.54 -10.00 -15.98
N SER A 747 14.59 -9.55 -15.15
CA SER A 747 13.53 -10.44 -14.69
C SER A 747 12.57 -10.76 -15.85
N ILE A 748 11.72 -11.78 -15.70
CA ILE A 748 10.75 -12.18 -16.73
C ILE A 748 9.80 -11.03 -17.10
N SER A 749 9.31 -10.26 -16.11
CA SER A 749 8.44 -9.10 -16.34
C SER A 749 9.16 -7.98 -17.08
N ASP A 750 10.41 -7.67 -16.70
CA ASP A 750 11.19 -6.61 -17.32
C ASP A 750 11.61 -7.00 -18.74
N LEU A 751 11.87 -8.28 -18.99
CA LEU A 751 12.12 -8.83 -20.32
C LEU A 751 10.90 -8.62 -21.22
N ILE A 752 9.69 -8.95 -20.74
CA ILE A 752 8.45 -8.76 -21.50
C ILE A 752 8.17 -7.28 -21.78
N SER A 753 8.36 -6.38 -20.81
CA SER A 753 8.18 -4.94 -21.04
C SER A 753 9.23 -4.40 -22.02
N SER A 754 10.52 -4.64 -21.77
CA SER A 754 11.60 -4.13 -22.62
C SER A 754 11.58 -4.66 -24.07
N PHE A 755 10.90 -5.78 -24.33
CA PHE A 755 10.57 -6.26 -25.68
C PHE A 755 9.31 -5.62 -26.32
N LYS A 756 8.37 -5.08 -25.53
CA LYS A 756 7.26 -4.25 -26.03
C LYS A 756 7.73 -2.84 -26.35
N ASP A 757 8.54 -2.27 -25.46
CA ASP A 757 9.00 -0.88 -25.50
C ASP A 757 10.22 -0.71 -26.44
N GLY A 758 10.76 -1.80 -27.00
CA GLY A 758 11.95 -1.83 -27.85
C GLY A 758 13.28 -1.56 -27.13
N ARG A 759 13.24 -1.07 -25.87
CA ARG A 759 14.40 -0.69 -25.05
C ARG A 759 15.52 -1.73 -25.03
N LEU A 760 15.19 -3.03 -24.96
CA LEU A 760 16.21 -4.09 -24.90
C LEU A 760 17.14 -4.09 -26.12
N TYR A 761 16.63 -3.76 -27.30
CA TYR A 761 17.42 -3.73 -28.53
C TYR A 761 18.51 -2.65 -28.47
N ALA A 762 18.16 -1.45 -28.03
CA ALA A 762 19.10 -0.34 -27.85
C ALA A 762 20.13 -0.61 -26.74
N GLN A 763 19.72 -1.28 -25.65
CA GLN A 763 20.65 -1.73 -24.60
C GLN A 763 21.66 -2.75 -25.16
N CYS A 764 21.22 -3.73 -25.96
CA CYS A 764 22.12 -4.65 -26.65
C CYS A 764 23.08 -3.93 -27.60
N GLU A 765 22.57 -3.01 -28.43
CA GLU A 765 23.40 -2.22 -29.37
C GLU A 765 24.52 -1.47 -28.64
N SER A 766 24.19 -0.77 -27.54
CA SER A 766 25.17 -0.05 -26.72
C SER A 766 26.21 -1.00 -26.08
N MET A 767 25.79 -2.16 -25.56
CA MET A 767 26.72 -3.16 -25.03
C MET A 767 27.72 -3.67 -26.09
N PHE A 768 27.27 -3.86 -27.35
CA PHE A 768 28.16 -4.29 -28.45
C PHE A 768 29.17 -3.23 -28.91
N GLN A 769 28.91 -1.95 -28.66
CA GLN A 769 29.86 -0.88 -28.99
C GLN A 769 31.05 -0.84 -28.03
N HIS A 770 30.86 -1.25 -26.77
CA HIS A 770 31.87 -1.13 -25.72
C HIS A 770 32.48 -2.47 -25.25
N TYR A 771 31.76 -3.60 -25.36
CA TYR A 771 32.19 -4.89 -24.84
C TYR A 771 32.25 -5.98 -25.91
N LYS A 772 33.25 -6.86 -25.77
CA LYS A 772 33.54 -7.95 -26.72
C LYS A 772 32.55 -9.12 -26.60
N SER A 773 32.12 -9.39 -25.36
CA SER A 773 31.30 -10.55 -24.99
C SER A 773 30.09 -10.11 -24.14
N PRO A 774 29.14 -9.34 -24.70
CA PRO A 774 27.94 -8.95 -23.97
C PRO A 774 27.00 -10.15 -23.78
N MET A 775 26.36 -10.19 -22.61
CA MET A 775 25.49 -11.28 -22.19
C MET A 775 24.16 -10.73 -21.68
N LEU A 776 23.07 -11.40 -22.03
CA LEU A 776 21.75 -11.16 -21.47
C LEU A 776 21.46 -12.25 -20.44
N LEU A 777 21.39 -11.88 -19.17
CA LEU A 777 20.98 -12.75 -18.08
C LEU A 777 19.46 -12.64 -17.90
N ILE A 778 18.76 -13.75 -18.10
CA ILE A 778 17.33 -13.88 -17.81
C ILE A 778 17.20 -14.66 -16.50
N GLU A 779 16.73 -13.98 -15.47
CA GLU A 779 16.62 -14.52 -14.11
C GLU A 779 15.16 -14.83 -13.75
N PHE A 780 14.96 -16.05 -13.25
CA PHE A 780 13.72 -16.49 -12.63
C PHE A 780 13.81 -16.28 -11.11
N ASP A 781 12.67 -16.00 -10.48
CA ASP A 781 12.56 -16.01 -9.03
C ASP A 781 12.60 -17.46 -8.52
N GLN A 782 13.26 -17.71 -7.39
CA GLN A 782 13.47 -19.03 -6.79
C GLN A 782 12.15 -19.78 -6.54
N ASN A 783 11.09 -19.03 -6.22
CA ASN A 783 9.76 -19.59 -5.98
C ASN A 783 8.94 -19.76 -7.26
N LYS A 784 9.36 -19.19 -8.39
CA LYS A 784 8.63 -19.26 -9.67
C LYS A 784 9.11 -20.46 -10.48
N SER A 785 8.18 -21.20 -11.07
CA SER A 785 8.54 -22.37 -11.86
C SER A 785 9.34 -21.99 -13.10
N PHE A 786 10.45 -22.68 -13.35
CA PHE A 786 11.35 -22.48 -14.48
C PHE A 786 10.72 -22.95 -15.81
N THR A 787 9.71 -22.22 -16.30
CA THR A 787 9.03 -22.47 -17.58
C THR A 787 8.61 -21.16 -18.22
N LEU A 788 9.03 -20.94 -19.47
CA LEU A 788 8.43 -19.93 -20.34
C LEU A 788 7.06 -20.45 -20.83
N GLU A 789 6.06 -19.59 -20.87
CA GLU A 789 4.65 -19.96 -21.13
C GLU A 789 4.38 -20.84 -22.40
N PRO A 790 5.15 -20.82 -23.51
CA PRO A 790 4.79 -21.60 -24.71
C PRO A 790 5.04 -23.12 -24.66
N PHE A 791 5.69 -23.68 -23.63
CA PHE A 791 5.95 -25.14 -23.60
C PHE A 791 4.73 -25.98 -23.17
N ALA A 792 3.72 -25.39 -22.53
CA ALA A 792 2.51 -26.11 -22.09
C ALA A 792 1.50 -26.33 -23.23
N ASP A 793 1.27 -25.29 -24.04
CA ASP A 793 0.23 -25.24 -25.09
C ASP A 793 0.59 -26.06 -26.34
N LEU A 794 1.85 -26.48 -26.48
CA LEU A 794 2.33 -27.31 -27.59
C LEU A 794 1.84 -28.77 -27.52
N SER A 795 1.10 -29.14 -26.48
CA SER A 795 0.59 -30.50 -26.24
C SER A 795 -0.79 -30.80 -26.86
N GLY A 796 -1.45 -29.82 -27.52
CA GLY A 796 -2.81 -30.02 -28.03
C GLY A 796 -3.20 -29.21 -29.28
N SER A 797 -3.29 -29.91 -30.41
CA SER A 797 -3.94 -29.49 -31.69
C SER A 797 -3.12 -28.64 -32.67
N LEU A 798 -3.20 -29.02 -33.96
CA LEU A 798 -2.52 -28.44 -35.12
C LEU A 798 -3.00 -27.01 -35.50
N ASN A 799 -3.96 -26.45 -34.76
CA ASN A 799 -4.54 -25.13 -35.05
C ASN A 799 -3.69 -23.94 -34.56
N SER A 800 -2.62 -24.19 -33.80
CA SER A 800 -1.67 -23.17 -33.30
C SER A 800 -0.72 -22.61 -34.37
N ILE A 801 -0.80 -23.09 -35.62
CA ILE A 801 0.06 -22.69 -36.74
C ILE A 801 -0.59 -21.56 -37.60
N ALA A 802 -1.79 -21.09 -37.23
CA ALA A 802 -2.42 -19.95 -37.90
C ALA A 802 -1.67 -18.63 -37.60
N PRO A 803 -1.24 -17.84 -38.60
CA PRO A 803 -0.40 -16.66 -38.41
C PRO A 803 -1.09 -15.49 -37.67
N THR A 804 -2.38 -15.61 -37.35
CA THR A 804 -3.16 -14.62 -36.59
C THR A 804 -3.15 -14.88 -35.07
N ASN A 805 -2.72 -16.07 -34.62
CA ASN A 805 -2.71 -16.47 -33.21
C ASN A 805 -1.29 -16.80 -32.73
N VAL A 806 -0.32 -15.93 -33.03
CA VAL A 806 1.07 -16.07 -32.58
C VAL A 806 1.18 -15.67 -31.10
N SER A 807 0.70 -16.53 -30.20
CA SER A 807 0.92 -16.43 -28.74
C SER A 807 2.36 -16.78 -28.32
N SER A 808 3.30 -16.80 -29.27
CA SER A 808 4.75 -16.97 -29.06
C SER A 808 5.55 -15.68 -29.24
N ASP A 809 4.93 -14.52 -29.04
CA ASP A 809 5.52 -13.17 -29.20
C ASP A 809 6.87 -13.00 -28.49
N LEU A 810 7.03 -13.50 -27.26
CA LEU A 810 8.32 -13.44 -26.55
C LEU A 810 9.40 -14.32 -27.19
N GLN A 811 9.05 -15.52 -27.67
CA GLN A 811 10.01 -16.44 -28.30
C GLN A 811 10.46 -15.93 -29.67
N SER A 812 9.52 -15.46 -30.50
CA SER A 812 9.83 -14.90 -31.82
C SER A 812 10.69 -13.64 -31.70
N LYS A 813 10.40 -12.75 -30.73
CA LYS A 813 11.24 -11.58 -30.41
C LYS A 813 12.63 -11.95 -29.89
N LEU A 814 12.76 -12.99 -29.04
CA LEU A 814 14.07 -13.45 -28.55
C LEU A 814 14.91 -14.14 -29.66
N VAL A 815 14.26 -14.84 -30.59
CA VAL A 815 14.92 -15.33 -31.82
C VAL A 815 15.33 -14.16 -32.72
N LEU A 816 14.48 -13.14 -32.89
CA LEU A 816 14.82 -11.95 -33.68
C LEU A 816 16.01 -11.19 -33.07
N LEU A 817 16.08 -11.07 -31.74
CA LEU A 817 17.20 -10.47 -31.02
C LEU A 817 18.51 -11.23 -31.25
N THR A 818 18.50 -12.57 -31.18
CA THR A 818 19.71 -13.39 -31.41
C THR A 818 20.12 -13.45 -32.89
N LEU A 819 19.18 -13.29 -33.83
CA LEU A 819 19.48 -13.11 -35.25
C LEU A 819 20.12 -11.73 -35.55
N ALA A 820 19.64 -10.66 -34.91
CA ALA A 820 20.23 -9.33 -35.03
C ALA A 820 21.62 -9.24 -34.38
N PHE A 821 21.79 -9.90 -33.23
CA PHE A 821 23.02 -9.88 -32.43
C PHE A 821 23.63 -11.29 -32.29
N PRO A 822 24.27 -11.85 -33.35
CA PRO A 822 24.72 -13.25 -33.38
C PRO A 822 25.86 -13.59 -32.39
N LYS A 823 26.46 -12.58 -31.75
CA LYS A 823 27.47 -12.75 -30.69
C LYS A 823 26.87 -12.71 -29.27
N LEU A 824 25.59 -12.35 -29.12
CA LEU A 824 24.94 -12.20 -27.81
C LEU A 824 24.85 -13.58 -27.15
N ARG A 825 25.28 -13.68 -25.89
CA ARG A 825 25.09 -14.89 -25.09
C ARG A 825 23.89 -14.71 -24.18
N ILE A 826 22.96 -15.65 -24.19
CA ILE A 826 21.82 -15.65 -23.26
C ILE A 826 22.13 -16.65 -22.15
N ILE A 827 22.09 -16.18 -20.91
CA ILE A 827 22.22 -16.98 -19.70
C ILE A 827 20.84 -17.11 -19.07
N TRP A 828 20.45 -18.34 -18.74
CA TRP A 828 19.22 -18.63 -18.02
C TRP A 828 19.55 -19.03 -16.59
N SER A 829 18.98 -18.32 -15.62
CA SER A 829 19.20 -18.60 -14.20
C SER A 829 17.86 -18.89 -13.52
N SER A 830 17.77 -20.01 -12.81
CA SER A 830 16.57 -20.44 -12.07
C SER A 830 16.35 -19.69 -10.76
N SER A 831 17.37 -19.00 -10.25
CA SER A 831 17.29 -18.22 -9.01
C SER A 831 18.46 -17.23 -8.88
N PRO A 832 18.32 -16.14 -8.10
CA PRO A 832 19.45 -15.26 -7.76
C PRO A 832 20.66 -16.00 -7.15
N TYR A 833 20.39 -17.09 -6.41
CA TYR A 833 21.43 -17.98 -5.86
C TYR A 833 22.23 -18.70 -6.95
N GLN A 834 21.57 -19.18 -8.02
CA GLN A 834 22.25 -19.77 -9.17
C GLN A 834 22.98 -18.70 -9.99
N THR A 835 22.42 -17.48 -10.11
CA THR A 835 23.09 -16.38 -10.82
C THR A 835 24.48 -16.08 -10.23
N ALA A 836 24.58 -16.02 -8.90
CA ALA A 836 25.85 -15.78 -8.22
C ALA A 836 26.87 -16.93 -8.43
N GLU A 837 26.41 -18.18 -8.55
CA GLU A 837 27.25 -19.35 -8.90
C GLU A 837 27.74 -19.30 -10.35
N ILE A 838 26.89 -18.85 -11.27
CA ILE A 838 27.24 -18.63 -12.68
C ILE A 838 28.28 -17.51 -12.79
N PHE A 839 28.13 -16.41 -12.04
CA PHE A 839 29.09 -15.30 -12.05
C PHE A 839 30.47 -15.73 -11.51
N GLU A 840 30.52 -16.51 -10.43
CA GLU A 840 31.74 -17.14 -9.92
C GLU A 840 32.40 -18.02 -11.00
N SER A 841 31.61 -18.88 -11.65
CA SER A 841 32.09 -19.80 -12.70
C SER A 841 32.63 -19.07 -13.92
N LEU A 842 31.91 -18.07 -14.45
CA LEU A 842 32.33 -17.27 -15.61
C LEU A 842 33.62 -16.50 -15.35
N LYS A 843 33.83 -16.08 -14.10
CA LYS A 843 34.99 -15.28 -13.70
C LYS A 843 36.28 -16.10 -13.53
N SER A 844 36.17 -17.41 -13.29
CA SER A 844 37.31 -18.31 -13.07
C SER A 844 38.34 -18.40 -14.21
N GLN A 845 38.02 -17.88 -15.41
CA GLN A 845 38.87 -17.94 -16.61
C GLN A 845 39.13 -16.57 -17.26
N GLU A 846 38.77 -15.46 -16.62
CA GLU A 846 38.85 -14.09 -17.17
C GLU A 846 39.57 -13.13 -16.22
N ASP A 847 40.09 -12.02 -16.77
CA ASP A 847 40.80 -10.99 -16.01
C ASP A 847 39.84 -10.13 -15.14
N GLU A 848 40.39 -9.52 -14.09
CA GLU A 848 39.64 -8.62 -13.21
C GLU A 848 39.25 -7.29 -13.92
N PRO A 849 37.99 -6.81 -13.77
CA PRO A 849 37.54 -5.57 -14.41
C PRO A 849 38.11 -4.33 -13.73
N ASP A 850 38.40 -3.28 -14.51
CA ASP A 850 38.75 -1.95 -14.01
C ASP A 850 37.49 -1.07 -13.86
N PRO A 851 37.12 -0.65 -12.62
CA PRO A 851 35.98 0.24 -12.38
C PRO A 851 36.07 1.58 -13.12
N ILE A 852 37.28 2.12 -13.36
CA ILE A 852 37.45 3.43 -14.02
C ILE A 852 37.17 3.30 -15.52
N ALA A 853 37.60 2.22 -16.15
CA ALA A 853 37.26 1.91 -17.53
C ALA A 853 35.75 1.65 -17.69
N ALA A 854 35.14 0.92 -16.75
CA ALA A 854 33.71 0.62 -16.73
C ALA A 854 32.83 1.88 -16.72
N VAL A 855 33.09 2.84 -15.84
CA VAL A 855 32.33 4.10 -15.76
C VAL A 855 32.52 4.98 -17.00
N ARG A 856 33.68 4.89 -17.68
CA ARG A 856 33.98 5.68 -18.90
C ARG A 856 33.37 5.10 -20.18
N ALA A 857 32.93 3.84 -20.18
CA ALA A 857 32.12 3.33 -21.28
C ALA A 857 30.82 4.14 -21.38
N GLY A 858 30.29 4.34 -22.60
CA GLY A 858 29.02 5.03 -22.86
C GLY A 858 28.84 6.48 -22.37
N LEU A 859 29.87 7.14 -21.81
CA LEU A 859 29.83 8.57 -21.50
C LEU A 859 30.35 9.39 -22.70
N ASP A 860 29.48 10.20 -23.30
CA ASP A 860 29.90 11.22 -24.26
C ASP A 860 30.73 12.30 -23.58
N LYS A 861 31.80 12.75 -24.25
CA LYS A 861 32.79 13.67 -23.67
C LYS A 861 32.27 15.10 -23.46
N ASP A 862 31.13 15.44 -24.07
CA ASP A 862 30.61 16.81 -24.16
C ASP A 862 29.24 17.00 -23.47
N MET A 863 28.65 15.97 -22.86
CA MET A 863 27.39 16.12 -22.10
C MET A 863 27.61 16.92 -20.82
N LYS A 864 26.82 17.98 -20.63
CA LYS A 864 26.82 18.79 -19.41
C LYS A 864 25.82 18.26 -18.40
N ALA A 865 26.11 18.48 -17.11
CA ALA A 865 25.20 18.14 -16.02
C ALA A 865 23.89 18.97 -16.00
N GLU A 866 23.78 19.99 -16.85
CA GLU A 866 22.61 20.87 -17.00
C GLU A 866 21.45 20.18 -17.74
N ASP A 867 21.68 19.06 -18.43
CA ASP A 867 20.65 18.27 -19.13
C ASP A 867 19.85 17.31 -18.20
N GLN A 868 19.90 17.50 -16.88
CA GLN A 868 19.03 16.77 -15.95
C GLN A 868 17.58 17.22 -16.12
N ALA A 869 16.76 16.35 -16.70
CA ALA A 869 15.33 16.57 -16.88
C ALA A 869 14.61 16.72 -15.53
N PHE A 870 14.35 17.96 -15.13
CA PHE A 870 13.35 18.27 -14.11
C PHE A 870 11.97 17.79 -14.59
N ASN A 871 11.17 17.24 -13.66
CA ASN A 871 9.80 16.78 -13.90
C ASN A 871 9.69 15.64 -14.94
N LEU A 872 10.38 14.51 -14.69
CA LEU A 872 10.32 13.32 -15.54
C LEU A 872 8.90 12.76 -15.72
N GLU A 873 8.09 12.69 -14.65
CA GLU A 873 6.75 12.09 -14.68
C GLU A 873 5.78 12.81 -15.66
N PRO A 874 5.63 14.15 -15.66
CA PRO A 874 4.89 14.86 -16.70
C PRO A 874 5.42 14.64 -18.11
N GLN A 875 6.75 14.52 -18.29
CA GLN A 875 7.35 14.29 -19.60
C GLN A 875 7.07 12.87 -20.13
N GLU A 876 7.14 11.85 -19.29
CA GLU A 876 6.78 10.47 -19.63
C GLU A 876 5.28 10.36 -19.96
N MET A 877 4.42 11.03 -19.18
CA MET A 877 2.99 11.11 -19.45
C MET A 877 2.70 11.78 -20.80
N LEU A 878 3.34 12.92 -21.10
CA LEU A 878 3.24 13.55 -22.43
C LEU A 878 3.76 12.63 -23.55
N GLY A 879 4.87 11.92 -23.32
CA GLY A 879 5.42 10.95 -24.27
C GLY A 879 4.50 9.76 -24.58
N SER A 880 3.51 9.48 -23.73
CA SER A 880 2.46 8.47 -24.00
C SER A 880 1.34 8.96 -24.93
N VAL A 881 1.22 10.28 -25.14
CA VAL A 881 0.16 10.88 -25.97
C VAL A 881 0.47 10.68 -27.46
N PRO A 882 -0.47 10.13 -28.26
CA PRO A 882 -0.26 9.96 -29.70
C PRO A 882 0.07 11.28 -30.42
N GLY A 883 1.20 11.30 -31.14
CA GLY A 883 1.70 12.48 -31.86
C GLY A 883 2.86 13.19 -31.15
N VAL A 884 3.02 12.99 -29.84
CA VAL A 884 4.14 13.51 -29.07
C VAL A 884 5.40 12.66 -29.31
N LYS A 885 6.55 13.34 -29.47
CA LYS A 885 7.87 12.78 -29.82
C LYS A 885 8.94 13.44 -28.96
N PRO A 886 10.11 12.82 -28.72
CA PRO A 886 11.18 13.41 -27.91
C PRO A 886 11.64 14.83 -28.32
N LYS A 887 11.42 15.22 -29.58
CA LYS A 887 11.74 16.56 -30.10
C LYS A 887 10.68 17.64 -29.78
N ASN A 888 9.40 17.29 -29.66
CA ASN A 888 8.33 18.25 -29.37
C ASN A 888 7.94 18.27 -27.87
N ILE A 889 8.22 17.20 -27.11
CA ILE A 889 8.12 17.19 -25.62
C ILE A 889 8.84 18.41 -25.03
N MET A 890 10.10 18.66 -25.44
CA MET A 890 10.88 19.78 -24.93
C MET A 890 10.28 21.14 -25.31
N ARG A 891 9.54 21.25 -26.42
CA ARG A 891 8.83 22.49 -26.75
C ARG A 891 7.58 22.68 -25.90
N LEU A 892 6.77 21.63 -25.75
CA LEU A 892 5.57 21.64 -24.92
C LEU A 892 5.91 22.01 -23.46
N VAL A 893 6.96 21.40 -22.90
CA VAL A 893 7.44 21.64 -21.53
C VAL A 893 8.02 23.05 -21.35
N LEU A 894 8.62 23.65 -22.38
CA LEU A 894 9.13 25.04 -22.31
C LEU A 894 8.06 26.09 -22.61
N ALA A 895 6.96 25.72 -23.25
CA ALA A 895 5.90 26.63 -23.69
C ALA A 895 4.69 26.70 -22.75
N THR A 896 4.55 25.75 -21.82
CA THR A 896 3.41 25.66 -20.88
C THR A 896 3.91 25.43 -19.46
N GLU A 897 3.19 25.97 -18.47
CA GLU A 897 3.57 25.85 -17.05
C GLU A 897 3.15 24.51 -16.45
N ASN A 898 2.06 23.91 -16.96
CA ASN A 898 1.50 22.68 -16.40
C ASN A 898 0.65 21.88 -17.41
N LEU A 899 0.43 20.60 -17.11
CA LEU A 899 -0.33 19.70 -18.00
C LEU A 899 -1.82 20.08 -18.16
N ARG A 900 -2.41 20.78 -17.18
CA ARG A 900 -3.80 21.24 -17.24
C ARG A 900 -3.95 22.34 -18.30
N GLU A 901 -2.95 23.19 -18.46
CA GLU A 901 -2.87 24.17 -19.53
C GLU A 901 -2.88 23.47 -20.89
N ILE A 902 -1.95 22.52 -21.12
CA ILE A 902 -1.91 21.69 -22.35
C ILE A 902 -3.26 21.05 -22.68
N ALA A 903 -3.96 20.51 -21.66
CA ALA A 903 -5.26 19.87 -21.83
C ALA A 903 -6.43 20.84 -22.12
N ASN A 904 -6.26 22.14 -21.83
CA ASN A 904 -7.26 23.18 -22.06
C ASN A 904 -6.95 24.08 -23.27
N LEU A 905 -5.74 24.02 -23.83
CA LEU A 905 -5.37 24.73 -25.06
C LEU A 905 -6.25 24.30 -26.24
N SER A 906 -6.58 25.24 -27.11
CA SER A 906 -7.30 24.96 -28.34
C SER A 906 -6.39 24.37 -29.42
N GLU A 907 -6.97 23.63 -30.36
CA GLU A 907 -6.26 23.02 -31.50
C GLU A 907 -5.26 23.97 -32.22
N PRO A 908 -5.61 25.23 -32.58
CA PRO A 908 -4.66 26.15 -33.23
C PRO A 908 -3.56 26.70 -32.31
N GLU A 909 -3.70 26.61 -30.98
CA GLU A 909 -2.66 26.98 -30.02
C GLU A 909 -1.66 25.83 -29.81
N LEU A 910 -2.14 24.58 -29.96
CA LEU A 910 -1.33 23.36 -29.82
C LEU A 910 -0.49 23.06 -31.07
N GLU A 911 -1.05 23.31 -32.27
CA GLU A 911 -0.43 23.07 -33.58
C GLU A 911 1.06 23.54 -33.67
N PRO A 912 1.42 24.80 -33.36
CA PRO A 912 2.81 25.28 -33.44
C PRO A 912 3.76 24.68 -32.39
N MET A 913 3.25 23.98 -31.38
CA MET A 913 4.07 23.34 -30.34
C MET A 913 4.39 21.87 -30.66
N VAL A 914 3.52 21.21 -31.46
CA VAL A 914 3.61 19.78 -31.77
C VAL A 914 4.38 19.49 -33.06
N ASP A 915 4.34 20.37 -34.06
CA ASP A 915 5.07 20.26 -35.35
C ASP A 915 6.54 20.74 -35.29
#